data_AF-A0A8W8N470-F1
#
_entry.id   AF-A0A8W8N470-F1
#
_cell.length_a   1.000
_cell.length_b   1.000
_cell.length_c   1.000
_cell.angle_alpha   90.00
_cell.angle_beta   90.00
_cell.angle_gamma   90.00
#
_symmetry.space_group_name_H-M   'P 1'
#
loop_
_entity.id
_entity.type
_entity.pdbx_description
1 polymer ?
#
loop_
_entity_poly.entity_id
_entity_poly.type
_entity_poly.pdbx_seq_one_letter_code
_entity_poly.pdbx_strand_id
1 'polypeptide(L)'
;MVAVVIVCEEIDTRKLLFFGKTLPFGLRCPAEKKNLTRLMSFTLGLSDKQKGSIPDILTILHLYDLADYLQDWLDKPFHASFYLARFCLVRSRKKRRYVKKLLRPTRKRRTLQHKGILCWDGYIRFTLTFTRVSGRIPVLLKSKACEKTPFSARGQRMRRQWNTKSIIIILVCTGFALWVIFREHDVDRRTNQKRESVKFIDLIHIPNTKLQKYLLQPYGKIQNIENKDRHYSQVKQDEVVYEILQKKGGFFLDIGAHDGQFMSNTLWLERQHDWTGLLIEANPELCKSIDKLKRNAWRLCACLSNTQDSVSFIKGGGVGGIADNIDEHHMKMLDRKNKITVPCFALEQILKTIGVNHIDFYSLDVEGAEMVILNSMKSGLKDGVYTVDVWAIEYRVWDGKQIVVEKSKENLNALRKYFHELGGYFEHSQLSTDSNNKDGYALDVVFVRTSQWCSTREKFPNGTNCLRKDKTSLIKDYLLPPHPYQEVKDADKRYSQANQDQVVYDIVQKESGFFVDIGAHDGQFLSNSLWLERQHMWTGLLIEANPDLCRKIDKLKRHAWRLCACLSSTLEKVTFIKGDTVGGVESHIDKHHIKMLNRTDKVTVPCFSLEDALNVIKTYHIDFYSLDVEGAEMAVLESLRDGLKSHRFTVDVWSIEYRVWDGKQVVYENSLENLNSLRRYFKEIGGYSEYSQLSNDKNINDGYALDVVFVRNEMYCKRHDELPDGTACTF
;
A
#
# COMPACT_ATOMS: atom_id res chain seq x y z
N MET A 1 -4.34 -21.84 60.67
CA MET A 1 -3.33 -21.58 61.72
C MET A 1 -2.96 -20.11 61.69
N VAL A 2 -2.54 -19.55 62.82
CA VAL A 2 -1.92 -18.21 62.88
C VAL A 2 -0.41 -18.41 62.79
N ALA A 3 0.27 -17.56 62.03
CA ALA A 3 1.70 -17.34 62.10
C ALA A 3 1.94 -15.84 61.84
N VAL A 4 2.85 -15.24 62.61
CA VAL A 4 3.09 -13.78 62.62
C VAL A 4 4.58 -13.55 62.40
N VAL A 5 4.90 -12.69 61.42
CA VAL A 5 6.16 -11.94 61.23
C VAL A 5 7.49 -12.70 61.40
N ILE A 6 8.29 -12.70 60.33
CA ILE A 6 9.64 -12.12 60.34
C ILE A 6 9.87 -11.48 58.96
N VAL A 7 10.46 -10.29 58.94
CA VAL A 7 11.00 -9.64 57.74
C VAL A 7 12.51 -9.55 57.92
N CYS A 8 13.28 -10.17 57.04
CA CYS A 8 14.69 -9.88 56.82
C CYS A 8 15.07 -10.21 55.38
N GLU A 9 15.38 -9.15 54.63
CA GLU A 9 16.45 -9.02 53.62
C GLU A 9 16.43 -9.84 52.30
N GLU A 10 16.98 -9.16 51.28
CA GLU A 10 17.42 -9.59 49.95
C GLU A 10 16.59 -10.60 49.14
N ILE A 11 15.72 -10.08 48.26
CA ILE A 11 15.24 -10.81 47.08
C ILE A 11 16.15 -10.51 45.88
N ASP A 12 16.91 -11.53 45.46
CA ASP A 12 17.67 -11.58 44.21
C ASP A 12 16.77 -11.24 43.00
N THR A 13 17.11 -10.16 42.29
CA THR A 13 16.33 -9.65 41.15
C THR A 13 16.31 -10.57 39.93
N ARG A 14 17.13 -11.63 39.89
CA ARG A 14 17.28 -12.52 38.72
C ARG A 14 16.24 -13.64 38.62
N LYS A 15 15.25 -13.72 39.53
CA LYS A 15 14.30 -14.87 39.60
C LYS A 15 12.82 -14.56 39.35
N LEU A 16 12.44 -13.32 39.05
CA LEU A 16 11.03 -12.92 38.88
C LEU A 16 10.47 -13.05 37.44
N LEU A 17 10.91 -14.08 36.68
CA LEU A 17 10.47 -14.33 35.30
C LEU A 17 9.91 -15.75 35.06
N PHE A 18 9.58 -16.51 36.11
CA PHE A 18 8.89 -17.80 36.00
C PHE A 18 7.79 -17.96 37.06
N PHE A 19 6.52 -17.90 36.65
CA PHE A 19 5.50 -18.94 36.91
C PHE A 19 4.11 -18.53 36.38
N GLY A 20 3.73 -19.06 35.22
CA GLY A 20 2.33 -19.11 34.79
C GLY A 20 1.70 -20.44 35.22
N LYS A 21 0.67 -20.41 36.06
CA LYS A 21 -0.32 -21.51 36.17
C LYS A 21 -1.73 -20.95 36.31
N THR A 22 -2.65 -21.52 35.54
CA THR A 22 -4.05 -21.12 35.43
C THR A 22 -4.91 -21.74 36.53
N LEU A 23 -5.86 -20.97 37.07
CA LEU A 23 -7.06 -21.49 37.74
C LEU A 23 -8.29 -20.86 37.08
N PRO A 24 -9.25 -21.66 36.57
CA PRO A 24 -10.42 -21.14 35.88
C PRO A 24 -11.57 -20.86 36.85
N PHE A 25 -11.97 -19.61 36.98
CA PHE A 25 -13.33 -19.25 37.42
C PHE A 25 -13.80 -17.98 36.70
N GLY A 26 -15.02 -18.03 36.17
CA GLY A 26 -15.52 -17.03 35.23
C GLY A 26 -16.19 -15.83 35.92
N LEU A 27 -15.69 -14.64 35.61
CA LEU A 27 -16.43 -13.38 35.51
C LEU A 27 -15.59 -12.43 34.64
N ARG A 28 -16.21 -11.70 33.70
CA ARG A 28 -15.47 -10.94 32.67
C ARG A 28 -14.82 -9.67 33.26
N CYS A 29 -13.50 -9.60 33.19
CA CYS A 29 -12.72 -8.35 33.21
C CYS A 29 -11.65 -8.44 32.09
N PRO A 30 -11.37 -7.36 31.34
CA PRO A 30 -10.29 -7.33 30.36
C PRO A 30 -8.92 -7.62 31.01
N ALA A 31 -8.04 -8.29 30.26
CA ALA A 31 -6.71 -8.67 30.74
C ALA A 31 -5.85 -7.44 31.09
N GLU A 32 -5.97 -6.35 30.31
CA GLU A 32 -5.21 -5.11 30.50
C GLU A 32 -5.45 -4.52 31.89
N LYS A 33 -6.71 -4.39 32.32
CA LYS A 33 -7.03 -3.88 33.68
C LYS A 33 -6.40 -4.74 34.77
N LYS A 34 -6.32 -6.07 34.57
CA LYS A 34 -5.71 -6.99 35.53
C LYS A 34 -4.19 -6.84 35.61
N ASN A 35 -3.54 -6.42 34.52
CA ASN A 35 -2.12 -6.07 34.50
C ASN A 35 -1.89 -4.67 35.10
N LEU A 36 -2.70 -3.67 34.72
CA LEU A 36 -2.63 -2.30 35.22
C LEU A 36 -2.77 -2.24 36.75
N THR A 37 -3.76 -2.93 37.33
CA THR A 37 -3.95 -3.01 38.79
C THR A 37 -2.77 -3.71 39.49
N ARG A 38 -2.12 -4.67 38.84
CA ARG A 38 -0.91 -5.32 39.38
C ARG A 38 0.30 -4.38 39.36
N LEU A 39 0.49 -3.63 38.27
CA LEU A 39 1.57 -2.65 38.15
C LEU A 39 1.42 -1.52 39.18
N MET A 40 0.21 -0.95 39.30
CA MET A 40 -0.11 0.09 40.29
C MET A 40 0.04 -0.41 41.74
N SER A 41 -0.38 -1.65 42.03
CA SER A 41 -0.21 -2.24 43.36
C SER A 41 1.25 -2.58 43.69
N PHE A 42 2.12 -2.73 42.68
CA PHE A 42 3.56 -2.89 42.87
C PHE A 42 4.22 -1.53 43.19
N THR A 43 3.90 -0.47 42.44
CA THR A 43 4.43 0.89 42.70
C THR A 43 4.01 1.45 44.06
N LEU A 44 2.82 1.10 44.57
CA LEU A 44 2.35 1.49 45.91
C LEU A 44 3.10 0.79 47.06
N GLY A 45 3.84 -0.29 46.79
CA GLY A 45 4.64 -1.00 47.80
C GLY A 45 6.08 -0.51 47.95
N LEU A 46 6.51 0.48 47.15
CA LEU A 46 7.89 0.96 47.12
C LEU A 46 8.13 2.07 48.16
N SER A 47 9.25 1.99 48.88
CA SER A 47 9.73 3.06 49.75
C SER A 47 10.23 4.26 48.94
N ASP A 48 10.24 5.46 49.52
CA ASP A 48 10.59 6.68 48.77
C ASP A 48 12.04 6.69 48.25
N LYS A 49 12.95 5.97 48.92
CA LYS A 49 14.31 5.74 48.41
C LYS A 49 14.35 4.86 47.16
N GLN A 50 13.40 3.95 46.98
CA GLN A 50 13.29 3.13 45.76
C GLN A 50 12.64 3.91 44.61
N LYS A 51 11.76 4.88 44.91
CA LYS A 51 11.14 5.77 43.90
C LYS A 51 12.14 6.67 43.18
N GLY A 52 13.23 7.06 43.86
CA GLY A 52 14.31 7.86 43.27
C GLY A 52 15.13 7.16 42.17
N SER A 53 14.96 5.84 41.97
CA SER A 53 15.71 5.03 41.00
C SER A 53 14.85 4.55 39.83
N ILE A 54 13.80 5.29 39.45
CA ILE A 54 12.81 4.84 38.46
C ILE A 54 12.76 5.70 37.18
N PRO A 55 13.73 5.57 36.25
CA PRO A 55 13.53 5.93 34.85
C PRO A 55 12.59 4.95 34.14
N ASP A 56 12.70 3.65 34.46
CA ASP A 56 12.16 2.58 33.63
C ASP A 56 10.63 2.52 33.63
N ILE A 57 9.97 2.73 34.77
CA ILE A 57 8.49 2.70 34.82
C ILE A 57 7.90 3.93 34.11
N LEU A 58 8.51 5.10 34.19
CA LEU A 58 8.08 6.27 33.39
C LEU A 58 8.30 6.03 31.89
N THR A 59 9.42 5.40 31.53
CA THR A 59 9.71 4.99 30.14
C THR A 59 8.68 3.97 29.64
N ILE A 60 8.29 2.99 30.46
CA ILE A 60 7.23 2.02 30.15
C ILE A 60 5.86 2.70 30.06
N LEU A 61 5.53 3.65 30.95
CA LEU A 61 4.26 4.37 30.89
C LEU A 61 4.17 5.28 29.66
N HIS A 62 5.27 5.85 29.17
CA HIS A 62 5.29 6.53 27.85
C HIS A 62 5.23 5.53 26.67
N LEU A 63 5.92 4.38 26.73
CA LEU A 63 5.86 3.35 25.68
C LEU A 63 4.46 2.75 25.46
N TYR A 64 3.53 2.93 26.40
CA TYR A 64 2.13 2.47 26.32
C TYR A 64 1.09 3.60 26.47
N ASP A 65 1.51 4.87 26.37
CA ASP A 65 0.64 6.07 26.47
C ASP A 65 -0.25 6.14 27.74
N LEU A 66 0.29 5.62 28.85
CA LEU A 66 -0.36 5.56 30.16
C LEU A 66 0.06 6.70 31.12
N ALA A 67 0.94 7.60 30.69
CA ALA A 67 1.45 8.69 31.53
C ALA A 67 0.33 9.63 32.00
N ASP A 68 -0.51 10.12 31.08
CA ASP A 68 -1.67 10.97 31.40
C ASP A 68 -2.70 10.23 32.27
N TYR A 69 -2.81 8.91 32.13
CA TYR A 69 -3.68 8.07 32.96
C TYR A 69 -3.15 7.92 34.41
N LEU A 70 -1.84 8.03 34.61
CA LEU A 70 -1.24 8.13 35.95
C LEU A 70 -1.48 9.54 36.53
N GLN A 71 -1.33 10.58 35.72
CA GLN A 71 -1.51 11.97 36.13
C GLN A 71 -2.98 12.25 36.54
N ASP A 72 -3.94 11.88 35.69
CA ASP A 72 -5.38 11.95 35.97
C ASP A 72 -5.81 11.06 37.16
N TRP A 73 -5.00 10.07 37.54
CA TRP A 73 -5.21 9.29 38.77
C TRP A 73 -4.64 9.97 40.02
N LEU A 74 -3.47 10.62 39.92
CA LEU A 74 -2.82 11.37 41.00
C LEU A 74 -3.58 12.65 41.37
N ASP A 75 -4.15 13.34 40.38
CA ASP A 75 -4.88 14.60 40.56
C ASP A 75 -6.31 14.42 41.12
N LYS A 76 -6.76 13.17 41.38
CA LYS A 76 -8.07 12.88 41.99
C LYS A 76 -7.99 12.82 43.53
N PRO A 77 -8.81 13.59 44.27
CA PRO A 77 -8.74 13.65 45.73
C PRO A 77 -9.16 12.32 46.38
N PHE A 78 -8.32 11.84 47.30
CA PHE A 78 -8.50 10.58 48.03
C PHE A 78 -9.72 10.61 48.98
N HIS A 79 -10.85 10.07 48.54
CA HIS A 79 -11.94 9.68 49.45
C HIS A 79 -11.69 8.25 49.98
N ALA A 80 -10.96 8.17 51.10
CA ALA A 80 -10.78 6.91 51.82
C ALA A 80 -12.12 6.41 52.39
N SER A 81 -12.51 5.18 52.04
CA SER A 81 -13.61 4.45 52.68
C SER A 81 -13.35 2.95 52.60
N PHE A 82 -12.97 2.37 53.74
CA PHE A 82 -12.89 0.92 53.93
C PHE A 82 -14.24 0.25 53.62
N TYR A 83 -14.21 -0.97 53.10
CA TYR A 83 -15.08 -2.01 53.64
C TYR A 83 -14.38 -3.37 53.71
N LEU A 84 -14.07 -3.78 54.94
CA LEU A 84 -13.62 -5.11 55.29
C LEU A 84 -14.83 -6.07 55.38
N ALA A 85 -14.53 -7.37 55.37
CA ALA A 85 -15.51 -8.39 54.99
C ALA A 85 -16.51 -8.83 56.09
N ARG A 86 -17.59 -9.44 55.59
CA ARG A 86 -18.25 -10.67 56.11
C ARG A 86 -19.36 -10.62 57.18
N PHE A 87 -20.37 -11.45 56.84
CA PHE A 87 -21.30 -12.23 57.68
C PHE A 87 -22.57 -11.63 58.30
N CYS A 88 -23.60 -12.48 58.20
CA CYS A 88 -25.03 -12.32 58.45
C CYS A 88 -25.43 -11.95 59.90
N LEU A 89 -26.64 -11.37 60.05
CA LEU A 89 -27.70 -11.93 60.91
C LEU A 89 -29.12 -11.33 60.65
N VAL A 90 -30.03 -12.18 60.16
CA VAL A 90 -31.45 -12.37 60.62
C VAL A 90 -32.46 -11.18 60.70
N ARG A 91 -33.51 -11.26 59.85
CA ARG A 91 -34.95 -10.90 60.04
C ARG A 91 -35.32 -9.41 60.41
N SER A 92 -36.52 -8.85 60.14
CA SER A 92 -37.84 -9.47 59.90
C SER A 92 -38.92 -8.57 59.21
N ARG A 93 -39.76 -9.21 58.37
CA ARG A 93 -41.27 -9.13 58.28
C ARG A 93 -42.06 -7.89 57.76
N LYS A 94 -43.19 -8.24 57.09
CA LYS A 94 -44.49 -7.53 56.85
C LYS A 94 -44.49 -6.47 55.71
N LYS A 95 -45.27 -6.58 54.61
CA LYS A 95 -46.74 -6.74 54.32
C LYS A 95 -47.40 -5.41 53.89
N ARG A 96 -47.85 -5.28 52.62
CA ARG A 96 -49.26 -5.16 52.08
C ARG A 96 -49.17 -4.73 50.58
N ARG A 97 -50.16 -4.84 49.67
CA ARG A 97 -51.33 -5.77 49.48
C ARG A 97 -52.00 -5.55 48.08
N TYR A 98 -51.90 -6.54 47.16
CA TYR A 98 -52.80 -6.76 45.98
C TYR A 98 -52.67 -5.73 44.82
N VAL A 99 -53.16 -5.93 43.57
CA VAL A 99 -54.33 -6.69 43.04
C VAL A 99 -54.00 -7.53 41.77
N LYS A 100 -54.83 -8.56 41.46
CA LYS A 100 -54.78 -9.43 40.25
C LYS A 100 -55.74 -8.94 39.15
N LYS A 101 -55.48 -9.26 37.87
CA LYS A 101 -56.40 -9.83 36.83
C LYS A 101 -55.70 -9.82 35.45
N LEU A 102 -56.06 -10.62 34.42
CA LEU A 102 -56.46 -12.05 34.34
C LEU A 102 -56.44 -12.51 32.85
N LEU A 103 -56.63 -13.81 32.63
CA LEU A 103 -56.99 -14.52 31.38
C LEU A 103 -55.86 -15.01 30.43
N ARG A 104 -56.16 -16.18 29.87
CA ARG A 104 -55.45 -16.98 28.83
C ARG A 104 -56.41 -17.03 27.60
N PRO A 105 -56.36 -18.01 26.65
CA PRO A 105 -55.26 -18.82 26.07
C PRO A 105 -55.32 -18.86 24.50
N THR A 106 -54.57 -19.81 23.93
CA THR A 106 -54.76 -20.55 22.64
C THR A 106 -53.85 -20.15 21.47
N ARG A 107 -53.16 -21.04 20.72
CA ARG A 107 -53.22 -22.51 20.40
C ARG A 107 -53.86 -22.82 19.04
N LYS A 108 -53.03 -23.07 18.02
CA LYS A 108 -53.23 -24.15 17.02
C LYS A 108 -51.98 -24.40 16.16
N ARG A 109 -51.72 -25.68 15.85
CA ARG A 109 -50.93 -26.11 14.69
C ARG A 109 -51.81 -26.01 13.44
N ARG A 110 -51.21 -25.91 12.25
CA ARG A 110 -51.67 -26.68 11.09
C ARG A 110 -50.51 -26.98 10.12
N THR A 111 -50.38 -28.24 9.78
CA THR A 111 -49.59 -28.75 8.64
C THR A 111 -50.48 -28.86 7.41
N LEU A 112 -49.88 -28.89 6.22
CA LEU A 112 -50.46 -29.55 5.03
C LEU A 112 -49.35 -29.88 4.01
N GLN A 113 -49.56 -30.95 3.23
CA GLN A 113 -48.68 -31.43 2.17
C GLN A 113 -49.49 -31.50 0.86
N HIS A 114 -48.84 -31.32 -0.29
CA HIS A 114 -49.03 -32.09 -1.54
C HIS A 114 -47.70 -31.97 -2.33
N LYS A 115 -47.07 -32.96 -2.98
CA LYS A 115 -47.40 -34.23 -3.70
C LYS A 115 -47.73 -34.11 -5.20
N GLY A 116 -46.73 -34.41 -6.04
CA GLY A 116 -46.88 -35.05 -7.36
C GLY A 116 -46.86 -34.15 -8.61
N ILE A 117 -46.68 -34.68 -9.85
CA ILE A 117 -46.25 -36.04 -10.25
C ILE A 117 -45.87 -36.13 -11.76
N LEU A 118 -44.97 -37.08 -12.13
CA LEU A 118 -44.69 -37.67 -13.46
C LEU A 118 -44.04 -36.87 -14.63
N CYS A 119 -43.60 -37.64 -15.64
CA CYS A 119 -42.66 -37.33 -16.73
C CYS A 119 -43.34 -37.33 -18.12
N TRP A 120 -42.56 -37.15 -19.21
CA TRP A 120 -42.70 -37.93 -20.47
C TRP A 120 -41.40 -37.87 -21.32
N ASP A 121 -41.28 -38.77 -22.30
CA ASP A 121 -40.07 -39.04 -23.13
C ASP A 121 -40.02 -38.32 -24.49
N GLY A 122 -38.86 -38.32 -25.16
CA GLY A 122 -38.71 -37.84 -26.54
C GLY A 122 -37.35 -38.07 -27.22
N TYR A 123 -37.19 -39.16 -27.98
CA TYR A 123 -36.01 -39.47 -28.80
C TYR A 123 -36.03 -38.80 -30.19
N ILE A 124 -34.89 -38.29 -30.68
CA ILE A 124 -34.45 -38.44 -32.08
C ILE A 124 -32.95 -38.75 -32.12
N ARG A 125 -32.52 -39.61 -33.06
CA ARG A 125 -31.13 -40.06 -33.28
C ARG A 125 -30.91 -40.23 -34.78
N PHE A 126 -29.82 -39.71 -35.35
CA PHE A 126 -29.39 -40.03 -36.73
C PHE A 126 -27.86 -39.99 -36.87
N THR A 127 -27.33 -40.67 -37.89
CA THR A 127 -25.91 -41.00 -38.04
C THR A 127 -25.49 -41.17 -39.50
N LEU A 128 -24.33 -40.63 -39.88
CA LEU A 128 -23.54 -40.93 -41.11
C LEU A 128 -24.22 -40.47 -42.44
N THR A 129 -23.57 -40.33 -43.60
CA THR A 129 -22.22 -40.74 -44.06
C THR A 129 -21.65 -39.77 -45.15
N PHE A 130 -20.40 -40.01 -45.59
CA PHE A 130 -19.62 -39.29 -46.62
C PHE A 130 -20.25 -39.09 -48.02
N THR A 131 -19.73 -38.09 -48.76
CA THR A 131 -19.39 -38.24 -50.20
C THR A 131 -18.21 -37.33 -50.61
N ARG A 132 -17.66 -37.48 -51.83
CA ARG A 132 -16.29 -37.03 -52.19
C ARG A 132 -16.14 -36.70 -53.69
N VAL A 133 -15.58 -35.53 -54.01
CA VAL A 133 -15.20 -35.07 -55.38
C VAL A 133 -14.00 -34.12 -55.22
N SER A 134 -12.98 -34.03 -56.09
CA SER A 134 -12.03 -35.00 -56.68
C SER A 134 -11.22 -34.20 -57.72
N GLY A 135 -9.89 -34.13 -57.60
CA GLY A 135 -9.02 -33.37 -58.53
C GLY A 135 -7.58 -33.91 -58.54
N ARG A 136 -6.98 -34.05 -59.73
CA ARG A 136 -5.68 -34.70 -60.03
C ARG A 136 -4.53 -33.64 -59.99
N ILE A 137 -3.33 -33.89 -59.43
CA ILE A 137 -2.13 -34.61 -59.97
C ILE A 137 -1.60 -33.92 -61.27
N PRO A 138 -0.27 -33.65 -61.51
CA PRO A 138 0.94 -34.34 -60.99
C PRO A 138 2.20 -33.50 -60.55
N VAL A 139 3.08 -34.17 -59.76
CA VAL A 139 4.56 -34.31 -59.82
C VAL A 139 5.49 -33.15 -60.29
N LEU A 140 6.53 -32.83 -59.49
CA LEU A 140 8.00 -32.80 -59.78
C LEU A 140 8.78 -32.14 -58.60
N LEU A 141 10.12 -32.18 -58.47
CA LEU A 141 11.01 -33.36 -58.28
C LEU A 141 12.41 -32.95 -57.69
N LYS A 142 12.91 -33.62 -56.62
CA LYS A 142 14.33 -33.59 -56.10
C LYS A 142 14.89 -32.23 -55.59
N SER A 143 16.11 -32.15 -55.01
CA SER A 143 16.74 -32.83 -53.84
C SER A 143 18.23 -32.43 -53.74
N LYS A 144 18.78 -32.28 -52.51
CA LYS A 144 20.22 -32.07 -52.18
C LYS A 144 20.80 -30.70 -52.64
N ALA A 145 21.76 -30.01 -52.02
CA ALA A 145 22.58 -30.11 -50.78
C ALA A 145 24.11 -30.09 -51.04
N CYS A 146 24.84 -29.58 -50.03
CA CYS A 146 26.30 -29.60 -49.80
C CYS A 146 27.22 -28.52 -50.41
N GLU A 147 28.30 -28.32 -49.62
CA GLU A 147 29.62 -27.72 -49.87
C GLU A 147 29.72 -26.22 -50.22
N LYS A 148 30.48 -25.35 -49.52
CA LYS A 148 31.77 -25.37 -48.77
C LYS A 148 32.95 -24.78 -49.59
N THR A 149 33.10 -23.46 -49.47
CA THR A 149 34.41 -22.74 -49.35
C THR A 149 35.41 -22.97 -50.53
N PRO A 150 36.71 -22.54 -50.51
CA PRO A 150 37.46 -21.69 -49.58
C PRO A 150 38.38 -20.62 -50.24
N PHE A 151 39.29 -20.02 -49.44
CA PHE A 151 40.50 -19.26 -49.84
C PHE A 151 40.29 -17.89 -50.56
N SER A 152 41.22 -16.93 -50.55
CA SER A 152 42.42 -16.71 -49.69
C SER A 152 42.85 -15.23 -49.70
N ALA A 153 43.78 -14.86 -48.81
CA ALA A 153 44.24 -13.48 -48.65
C ALA A 153 45.41 -13.09 -49.57
N ARG A 154 45.53 -11.78 -49.87
CA ARG A 154 46.82 -11.08 -50.04
C ARG A 154 46.63 -9.58 -49.82
N GLY A 155 47.54 -8.97 -49.06
CA GLY A 155 47.61 -7.51 -48.89
C GLY A 155 48.74 -6.91 -49.71
N GLN A 156 48.57 -5.68 -50.20
CA GLN A 156 49.67 -4.81 -50.63
C GLN A 156 49.53 -3.43 -49.98
N ARG A 157 50.67 -2.86 -49.59
CA ARG A 157 50.76 -1.68 -48.71
C ARG A 157 51.44 -0.52 -49.44
N MET A 158 50.72 0.16 -50.32
CA MET A 158 51.23 1.39 -50.96
C MET A 158 51.00 2.61 -50.05
N ARG A 159 52.09 3.30 -49.72
CA ARG A 159 52.05 4.65 -49.14
C ARG A 159 51.71 5.65 -50.25
N ARG A 160 50.65 6.45 -50.08
CA ARG A 160 50.49 7.74 -50.75
C ARG A 160 50.66 8.86 -49.73
N GLN A 161 51.52 9.83 -50.04
CA GLN A 161 51.58 11.08 -49.29
C GLN A 161 50.30 11.87 -49.57
N TRP A 162 49.61 12.30 -48.52
CA TRP A 162 48.47 13.21 -48.64
C TRP A 162 48.97 14.65 -48.55
N ASN A 163 48.70 15.44 -49.59
CA ASN A 163 49.01 16.86 -49.61
C ASN A 163 48.14 17.58 -48.56
N THR A 164 48.70 18.49 -47.76
CA THR A 164 48.02 19.05 -46.57
C THR A 164 46.72 19.76 -46.89
N LYS A 165 46.61 20.40 -48.06
CA LYS A 165 45.35 21.00 -48.56
C LYS A 165 44.25 19.95 -48.77
N SER A 166 44.60 18.74 -49.23
CA SER A 166 43.65 17.62 -49.38
C SER A 166 43.20 17.07 -48.02
N ILE A 167 44.08 17.06 -47.01
CA ILE A 167 43.72 16.66 -45.64
C ILE A 167 42.74 17.68 -45.04
N ILE A 168 42.98 18.99 -45.22
CA ILE A 168 42.07 20.05 -44.74
C ILE A 168 40.71 19.95 -45.44
N ILE A 169 40.67 19.77 -46.76
CA ILE A 169 39.40 19.58 -47.49
C ILE A 169 38.68 18.32 -46.99
N ILE A 170 39.37 17.20 -46.78
CA ILE A 170 38.75 15.99 -46.23
C ILE A 170 38.25 16.22 -44.80
N LEU A 171 38.98 16.90 -43.92
CA LEU A 171 38.54 17.20 -42.55
C LEU A 171 37.37 18.19 -42.51
N VAL A 172 37.29 19.14 -43.44
CA VAL A 172 36.12 20.04 -43.57
C VAL A 172 34.93 19.27 -44.15
N CYS A 173 35.13 18.40 -45.14
CA CYS A 173 34.06 17.58 -45.70
C CYS A 173 33.57 16.48 -44.74
N THR A 174 34.44 15.81 -43.98
CA THR A 174 34.03 14.85 -42.94
C THR A 174 33.51 15.56 -41.70
N GLY A 175 34.02 16.73 -41.34
CA GLY A 175 33.46 17.58 -40.30
C GLY A 175 32.05 18.07 -40.65
N PHE A 176 31.83 18.50 -41.90
CA PHE A 176 30.51 18.91 -42.39
C PHE A 176 29.57 17.71 -42.58
N ALA A 177 30.05 16.56 -43.06
CA ALA A 177 29.25 15.34 -43.14
C ALA A 177 28.90 14.79 -41.76
N LEU A 178 29.82 14.80 -40.80
CA LEU A 178 29.55 14.47 -39.40
C LEU A 178 28.61 15.49 -38.76
N TRP A 179 28.69 16.77 -39.10
CA TRP A 179 27.75 17.79 -38.63
C TRP A 179 26.36 17.63 -39.24
N VAL A 180 26.24 17.30 -40.53
CA VAL A 180 24.96 16.96 -41.17
C VAL A 180 24.40 15.68 -40.55
N ILE A 181 25.19 14.61 -40.39
CA ILE A 181 24.76 13.37 -39.72
C ILE A 181 24.38 13.63 -38.26
N PHE A 182 25.12 14.45 -37.51
CA PHE A 182 24.74 14.84 -36.15
C PHE A 182 23.49 15.72 -36.14
N ARG A 183 23.28 16.58 -37.13
CA ARG A 183 22.12 17.48 -37.19
C ARG A 183 20.86 16.74 -37.65
N GLU A 184 20.98 15.79 -38.57
CA GLU A 184 19.92 14.85 -38.91
C GLU A 184 19.64 13.92 -37.73
N HIS A 185 20.65 13.33 -37.08
CA HIS A 185 20.46 12.44 -35.92
C HIS A 185 20.03 13.17 -34.64
N ASP A 186 20.34 14.45 -34.45
CA ASP A 186 19.82 15.25 -33.32
C ASP A 186 18.45 15.85 -33.62
N VAL A 187 18.11 16.12 -34.89
CA VAL A 187 16.72 16.35 -35.31
C VAL A 187 15.93 15.06 -35.14
N ASP A 188 16.42 13.90 -35.56
CA ASP A 188 15.74 12.61 -35.42
C ASP A 188 15.69 12.14 -33.97
N ARG A 189 16.64 12.50 -33.10
CA ARG A 189 16.45 12.34 -31.66
C ARG A 189 15.36 13.28 -31.14
N ARG A 190 15.32 14.55 -31.53
CA ARG A 190 14.28 15.50 -31.09
C ARG A 190 12.89 15.19 -31.68
N THR A 191 12.78 14.51 -32.82
CA THR A 191 11.50 14.05 -33.39
C THR A 191 11.12 12.67 -32.84
N ASN A 192 12.04 11.71 -32.71
CA ASN A 192 11.74 10.39 -32.14
C ASN A 192 11.48 10.45 -30.64
N GLN A 193 12.24 11.24 -29.87
CA GLN A 193 11.93 11.51 -28.45
C GLN A 193 10.63 12.31 -28.26
N LYS A 194 10.10 12.93 -29.34
CA LYS A 194 8.74 13.50 -29.43
C LYS A 194 7.70 12.61 -30.12
N ARG A 195 8.09 11.43 -30.62
CA ARG A 195 7.20 10.44 -31.25
C ARG A 195 6.96 9.26 -30.33
N GLU A 196 7.99 8.78 -29.65
CA GLU A 196 7.89 7.75 -28.61
C GLU A 196 7.03 8.25 -27.43
N SER A 197 7.18 9.52 -27.05
CA SER A 197 6.31 10.17 -26.05
C SER A 197 4.89 10.52 -26.55
N VAL A 198 4.56 10.24 -27.82
CA VAL A 198 3.25 10.58 -28.45
C VAL A 198 2.74 9.41 -29.32
N LYS A 199 3.14 8.16 -29.03
CA LYS A 199 2.68 6.96 -29.74
C LYS A 199 1.95 5.92 -28.88
N PHE A 200 1.57 6.29 -27.66
CA PHE A 200 0.67 5.49 -26.82
C PHE A 200 -0.82 5.84 -26.94
N ILE A 201 -1.18 6.75 -27.86
CA ILE A 201 -2.57 7.15 -28.12
C ILE A 201 -2.91 6.90 -29.61
N ASP A 202 -2.99 5.62 -29.97
CA ASP A 202 -3.71 5.18 -31.18
C ASP A 202 -4.42 3.85 -30.89
N LEU A 203 -5.74 3.93 -30.70
CA LEU A 203 -6.71 2.83 -30.68
C LEU A 203 -6.38 1.56 -29.87
N ILE A 204 -6.39 1.67 -28.54
CA ILE A 204 -7.24 0.72 -27.80
C ILE A 204 -8.68 1.11 -28.13
N HIS A 205 -9.46 0.22 -28.75
CA HIS A 205 -10.90 0.43 -28.94
C HIS A 205 -11.64 0.17 -27.61
N ILE A 206 -11.43 1.06 -26.64
CA ILE A 206 -12.12 1.02 -25.35
C ILE A 206 -13.62 1.11 -25.63
N PRO A 207 -14.47 0.18 -25.13
CA PRO A 207 -15.91 0.24 -25.35
C PRO A 207 -16.44 1.58 -24.84
N ASN A 208 -17.29 2.23 -25.63
CA ASN A 208 -17.70 3.63 -25.44
C ASN A 208 -18.50 3.79 -24.12
N THR A 209 -17.81 4.18 -23.05
CA THR A 209 -18.34 4.17 -21.68
C THR A 209 -19.13 5.43 -21.33
N LYS A 210 -20.07 5.29 -20.39
CA LYS A 210 -20.80 6.42 -19.76
C LYS A 210 -19.86 7.56 -19.32
N LEU A 211 -18.65 7.25 -18.85
CA LEU A 211 -17.65 8.20 -18.38
C LEU A 211 -17.04 9.08 -19.50
N GLN A 212 -16.71 8.49 -20.65
CA GLN A 212 -16.03 9.20 -21.76
C GLN A 212 -16.86 10.36 -22.32
N LYS A 213 -18.18 10.37 -22.12
CA LYS A 213 -19.06 11.50 -22.47
C LYS A 213 -18.84 12.75 -21.60
N TYR A 214 -18.34 12.59 -20.37
CA TYR A 214 -18.18 13.65 -19.38
C TYR A 214 -16.71 14.03 -19.12
N LEU A 215 -15.77 13.18 -19.53
CA LEU A 215 -14.33 13.37 -19.39
C LEU A 215 -13.71 13.93 -20.67
N LEU A 216 -13.04 15.09 -20.58
CA LEU A 216 -12.33 15.75 -21.69
C LEU A 216 -10.82 15.74 -21.44
N GLN A 217 -10.03 15.54 -22.50
CA GLN A 217 -8.58 15.49 -22.48
C GLN A 217 -7.94 16.90 -22.35
N PRO A 218 -6.70 17.00 -21.81
CA PRO A 218 -5.93 18.24 -21.81
C PRO A 218 -5.71 18.82 -23.21
N TYR A 219 -5.70 20.14 -23.34
CA TYR A 219 -5.41 20.82 -24.62
C TYR A 219 -3.93 20.79 -25.04
N GLY A 220 -3.03 20.19 -24.23
CA GLY A 220 -1.64 19.89 -24.55
C GLY A 220 -0.67 21.08 -24.67
N LYS A 221 -1.21 22.31 -24.76
CA LYS A 221 -0.49 23.57 -24.60
C LYS A 221 -1.40 24.58 -23.90
N ILE A 222 -0.85 25.27 -22.91
CA ILE A 222 -1.53 26.35 -22.19
C ILE A 222 -1.79 27.51 -23.16
N GLN A 223 -3.06 27.76 -23.50
CA GLN A 223 -3.49 28.84 -24.40
C GLN A 223 -3.94 30.10 -23.64
N ASN A 224 -3.38 30.36 -22.45
CA ASN A 224 -3.56 31.62 -21.73
C ASN A 224 -2.31 31.91 -20.88
N ILE A 225 -1.36 32.66 -21.46
CA ILE A 225 0.00 32.89 -20.90
C ILE A 225 0.15 34.32 -20.33
N GLU A 226 -0.87 35.17 -20.45
CA GLU A 226 -0.90 36.48 -19.81
C GLU A 226 -0.92 36.34 -18.28
N ASN A 227 -0.13 37.18 -17.59
CA ASN A 227 -0.01 37.22 -16.13
C ASN A 227 0.21 35.84 -15.49
N LYS A 228 1.21 35.08 -15.97
CA LYS A 228 1.59 33.76 -15.42
C LYS A 228 1.75 33.79 -13.90
N ASP A 229 2.39 34.85 -13.40
CA ASP A 229 2.75 35.10 -12.00
C ASP A 229 1.53 35.44 -11.12
N ARG A 230 0.34 35.63 -11.71
CA ARG A 230 -0.90 35.86 -10.97
C ARG A 230 -1.37 34.58 -10.28
N HIS A 231 -1.32 34.59 -8.96
CA HIS A 231 -2.04 33.66 -8.10
C HIS A 231 -3.55 33.90 -8.18
N TYR A 232 -4.33 32.84 -7.96
CA TYR A 232 -5.80 32.90 -7.90
C TYR A 232 -6.38 32.31 -6.61
N SER A 233 -5.59 31.54 -5.85
CA SER A 233 -6.00 30.90 -4.59
C SER A 233 -6.53 31.90 -3.55
N GLN A 234 -7.44 31.46 -2.68
CA GLN A 234 -8.10 32.34 -1.70
C GLN A 234 -7.24 32.59 -0.45
N VAL A 235 -6.48 31.58 0.00
CA VAL A 235 -5.64 31.62 1.21
C VAL A 235 -4.25 31.02 0.95
N LYS A 236 -3.68 31.26 -0.24
CA LYS A 236 -2.32 30.86 -0.63
C LYS A 236 -2.11 29.34 -0.73
N GLN A 237 -3.17 28.55 -0.98
CA GLN A 237 -3.05 27.10 -1.17
C GLN A 237 -1.98 26.73 -2.21
N ASP A 238 -1.95 27.44 -3.33
CA ASP A 238 -1.01 27.22 -4.44
C ASP A 238 0.45 27.54 -4.10
N GLU A 239 0.70 28.61 -3.34
CA GLU A 239 2.02 28.93 -2.77
C GLU A 239 2.48 27.83 -1.81
N VAL A 240 1.64 27.45 -0.84
CA VAL A 240 1.99 26.49 0.23
C VAL A 240 2.28 25.10 -0.36
N VAL A 241 1.49 24.63 -1.32
CA VAL A 241 1.75 23.38 -2.07
C VAL A 241 3.11 23.43 -2.76
N TYR A 242 3.46 24.55 -3.37
CA TYR A 242 4.75 24.72 -4.03
C TYR A 242 5.93 24.84 -3.04
N GLU A 243 5.74 25.49 -1.89
CA GLU A 243 6.76 25.48 -0.81
C GLU A 243 7.00 24.06 -0.27
N ILE A 244 5.93 23.26 -0.10
CA ILE A 244 6.03 21.87 0.37
C ILE A 244 6.77 21.00 -0.65
N LEU A 245 6.40 21.05 -1.93
CA LEU A 245 6.87 20.09 -2.94
C LEU A 245 8.05 20.57 -3.80
N GLN A 246 8.18 21.89 -4.03
CA GLN A 246 9.18 22.52 -4.91
C GLN A 246 9.29 21.89 -6.31
N LYS A 247 8.18 21.34 -6.80
CA LYS A 247 8.12 20.46 -7.98
C LYS A 247 7.71 21.20 -9.26
N LYS A 248 8.34 20.82 -10.37
CA LYS A 248 7.84 21.05 -11.74
C LYS A 248 7.28 19.76 -12.33
N GLY A 249 6.24 19.86 -13.16
CA GLY A 249 5.58 18.70 -13.78
C GLY A 249 4.85 17.81 -12.77
N GLY A 250 4.11 18.42 -11.83
CA GLY A 250 3.22 17.68 -10.94
C GLY A 250 1.85 17.37 -11.54
N PHE A 251 1.12 16.42 -10.94
CA PHE A 251 -0.28 16.13 -11.26
C PHE A 251 -1.19 16.61 -10.11
N PHE A 252 -2.10 17.54 -10.37
CA PHE A 252 -3.11 17.98 -9.41
C PHE A 252 -4.48 17.35 -9.63
N LEU A 253 -5.30 17.32 -8.58
CA LEU A 253 -6.73 17.05 -8.63
C LEU A 253 -7.45 18.24 -7.96
N ASP A 254 -8.34 18.91 -8.69
CA ASP A 254 -9.11 20.08 -8.24
C ASP A 254 -10.60 19.69 -8.26
N ILE A 255 -11.22 19.57 -7.09
CA ILE A 255 -12.64 19.22 -6.95
C ILE A 255 -13.37 20.42 -6.36
N GLY A 256 -14.45 20.84 -7.02
CA GLY A 256 -15.00 22.18 -6.87
C GLY A 256 -14.34 23.19 -7.81
N ALA A 257 -13.87 22.74 -8.98
CA ALA A 257 -13.05 23.55 -9.89
C ALA A 257 -13.78 24.82 -10.42
N HIS A 258 -15.08 24.96 -10.19
CA HIS A 258 -15.91 26.11 -10.53
C HIS A 258 -15.76 26.46 -12.03
N ASP A 259 -15.51 27.72 -12.38
CA ASP A 259 -15.26 28.16 -13.76
C ASP A 259 -13.85 27.82 -14.28
N GLY A 260 -12.99 27.23 -13.44
CA GLY A 260 -11.62 26.83 -13.74
C GLY A 260 -10.56 27.90 -13.51
N GLN A 261 -10.94 29.10 -13.03
CA GLN A 261 -10.04 30.24 -12.81
C GLN A 261 -10.31 30.99 -11.50
N PHE A 262 -11.57 31.29 -11.19
CA PHE A 262 -11.96 31.94 -9.94
C PHE A 262 -11.55 31.06 -8.75
N MET A 263 -10.81 31.65 -7.81
CA MET A 263 -10.28 30.98 -6.61
C MET A 263 -9.40 29.73 -6.84
N SER A 264 -9.03 29.40 -8.09
CA SER A 264 -8.40 28.11 -8.40
C SER A 264 -6.99 27.96 -7.82
N ASN A 265 -6.86 26.93 -6.98
CA ASN A 265 -5.62 26.51 -6.32
C ASN A 265 -4.61 25.83 -7.27
N THR A 266 -4.97 25.60 -8.53
CA THR A 266 -4.15 24.80 -9.46
C THR A 266 -3.69 25.58 -10.71
N LEU A 267 -4.38 26.68 -11.06
CA LEU A 267 -4.12 27.41 -12.30
C LEU A 267 -2.75 28.13 -12.33
N TRP A 268 -2.17 28.48 -11.18
CA TRP A 268 -0.80 29.02 -11.11
C TRP A 268 0.27 27.93 -11.28
N LEU A 269 0.12 26.79 -10.58
CA LEU A 269 1.00 25.60 -10.72
C LEU A 269 1.09 25.14 -12.18
N GLU A 270 -0.05 25.11 -12.89
CA GLU A 270 -0.14 24.80 -14.32
C GLU A 270 0.71 25.78 -15.16
N ARG A 271 0.53 27.09 -14.99
CA ARG A 271 1.13 28.14 -15.84
C ARG A 271 2.61 28.42 -15.60
N GLN A 272 3.14 28.12 -14.41
CA GLN A 272 4.53 28.46 -14.03
C GLN A 272 5.44 27.24 -13.81
N HIS A 273 4.85 26.14 -13.34
CA HIS A 273 5.60 24.96 -12.92
C HIS A 273 5.37 23.76 -13.83
N ASP A 274 4.74 23.96 -14.99
CA ASP A 274 4.51 22.94 -16.03
C ASP A 274 3.63 21.77 -15.54
N TRP A 275 2.78 22.01 -14.53
CA TRP A 275 1.87 20.99 -14.01
C TRP A 275 0.74 20.67 -14.99
N THR A 276 0.14 19.50 -14.79
CA THR A 276 -1.11 19.06 -15.40
C THR A 276 -2.01 18.48 -14.29
N GLY A 277 -3.20 17.99 -14.60
CA GLY A 277 -4.09 17.48 -13.57
C GLY A 277 -5.46 17.08 -14.08
N LEU A 278 -6.42 16.99 -13.15
CA LEU A 278 -7.84 16.76 -13.39
C LEU A 278 -8.68 17.79 -12.63
N LEU A 279 -9.57 18.47 -13.34
CA LEU A 279 -10.58 19.38 -12.82
C LEU A 279 -11.93 18.65 -12.76
N ILE A 280 -12.59 18.63 -11.60
CA ILE A 280 -13.91 18.04 -11.40
C ILE A 280 -14.91 19.13 -11.02
N GLU A 281 -15.97 19.24 -11.83
CA GLU A 281 -17.07 20.19 -11.64
C GLU A 281 -18.41 19.51 -11.98
N ALA A 282 -19.39 19.60 -11.09
CA ALA A 282 -20.69 18.95 -11.27
C ALA A 282 -21.66 19.79 -12.11
N ASN A 283 -21.54 21.11 -12.09
CA ASN A 283 -22.42 22.05 -12.76
C ASN A 283 -22.11 22.17 -14.28
N PRO A 284 -23.01 21.74 -15.19
CA PRO A 284 -22.77 21.76 -16.63
C PRO A 284 -22.65 23.17 -17.26
N GLU A 285 -22.94 24.23 -16.52
CA GLU A 285 -22.73 25.62 -16.95
C GLU A 285 -21.32 26.12 -16.63
N LEU A 286 -20.79 25.77 -15.45
CA LEU A 286 -19.42 26.07 -15.04
C LEU A 286 -18.40 25.26 -15.84
N CYS A 287 -18.70 23.98 -16.12
CA CYS A 287 -17.94 23.16 -17.08
C CYS A 287 -17.71 23.84 -18.45
N LYS A 288 -18.72 24.57 -18.96
CA LYS A 288 -18.62 25.33 -20.23
C LYS A 288 -17.77 26.60 -20.11
N SER A 289 -17.42 27.02 -18.90
CA SER A 289 -16.41 28.06 -18.66
C SER A 289 -15.01 27.45 -18.61
N ILE A 290 -14.82 26.33 -17.90
CA ILE A 290 -13.54 25.58 -17.90
C ILE A 290 -13.11 25.25 -19.35
N ASP A 291 -14.04 24.76 -20.17
CA ASP A 291 -13.78 24.40 -21.57
C ASP A 291 -13.29 25.58 -22.43
N LYS A 292 -13.68 26.83 -22.10
CA LYS A 292 -13.22 28.04 -22.81
C LYS A 292 -11.80 28.43 -22.43
N LEU A 293 -11.37 28.14 -21.19
CA LEU A 293 -10.02 28.43 -20.71
C LEU A 293 -8.95 27.56 -21.38
N LYS A 294 -9.34 26.40 -21.94
CA LYS A 294 -8.44 25.43 -22.61
C LYS A 294 -7.23 25.05 -21.75
N ARG A 295 -7.46 24.78 -20.46
CA ARG A 295 -6.42 24.39 -19.50
C ARG A 295 -5.69 23.12 -19.94
N ASN A 296 -4.44 22.99 -19.52
CA ASN A 296 -3.60 21.81 -19.73
C ASN A 296 -3.91 20.70 -18.70
N ALA A 297 -5.19 20.46 -18.46
CA ALA A 297 -5.70 19.49 -17.49
C ALA A 297 -6.87 18.71 -18.10
N TRP A 298 -7.08 17.49 -17.60
CA TRP A 298 -8.31 16.75 -17.82
C TRP A 298 -9.47 17.50 -17.16
N ARG A 299 -10.69 17.31 -17.67
CA ARG A 299 -11.89 17.95 -17.12
C ARG A 299 -13.05 16.98 -17.07
N LEU A 300 -13.66 16.78 -15.90
CA LEU A 300 -14.80 15.90 -15.69
C LEU A 300 -16.06 16.70 -15.30
N CYS A 301 -17.13 16.56 -16.08
CA CYS A 301 -18.43 17.16 -15.81
C CYS A 301 -19.37 16.19 -15.06
N ALA A 302 -19.04 15.87 -13.82
CA ALA A 302 -19.73 14.88 -12.98
C ALA A 302 -19.40 15.09 -11.50
N CYS A 303 -20.17 14.44 -10.61
CA CYS A 303 -19.82 14.28 -9.20
C CYS A 303 -18.96 13.02 -8.96
N LEU A 304 -18.38 12.90 -7.76
CA LEU A 304 -17.78 11.65 -7.28
C LEU A 304 -18.75 10.88 -6.40
N SER A 305 -18.92 9.58 -6.67
CA SER A 305 -19.56 8.63 -5.76
C SER A 305 -19.24 7.20 -6.16
N ASN A 306 -18.96 6.37 -5.15
CA ASN A 306 -18.77 4.93 -5.29
C ASN A 306 -20.07 4.13 -5.05
N THR A 307 -21.21 4.82 -4.82
CA THR A 307 -22.51 4.19 -4.48
C THR A 307 -23.72 4.70 -5.28
N GLN A 308 -23.62 5.83 -5.99
CA GLN A 308 -24.73 6.42 -6.73
C GLN A 308 -24.35 6.73 -8.19
N ASP A 309 -25.18 6.27 -9.14
CA ASP A 309 -25.01 6.52 -10.59
C ASP A 309 -25.19 8.00 -10.99
N SER A 310 -25.93 8.76 -10.18
CA SER A 310 -26.26 10.17 -10.37
C SER A 310 -26.86 10.75 -9.09
N VAL A 311 -26.59 12.02 -8.78
CA VAL A 311 -27.12 12.69 -7.59
C VAL A 311 -28.00 13.89 -7.95
N SER A 312 -28.75 14.35 -6.96
CA SER A 312 -29.38 15.67 -6.96
C SER A 312 -28.34 16.76 -6.69
N PHE A 313 -28.22 17.76 -7.56
CA PHE A 313 -27.32 18.92 -7.38
C PHE A 313 -28.12 20.23 -7.50
N ILE A 314 -27.74 21.28 -6.78
CA ILE A 314 -28.40 22.60 -6.85
C ILE A 314 -27.36 23.65 -7.23
N LYS A 315 -27.59 24.37 -8.34
CA LYS A 315 -26.65 25.39 -8.83
C LYS A 315 -26.69 26.68 -8.00
N GLY A 316 -25.53 27.17 -7.55
CA GLY A 316 -25.43 28.35 -6.67
C GLY A 316 -24.42 29.44 -7.07
N GLY A 317 -23.65 29.27 -8.15
CA GLY A 317 -22.37 29.98 -8.28
C GLY A 317 -21.30 29.15 -7.55
N GLY A 318 -20.55 29.76 -6.63
CA GLY A 318 -19.66 29.05 -5.70
C GLY A 318 -20.43 28.05 -4.84
N VAL A 319 -21.40 28.53 -4.05
CA VAL A 319 -22.22 27.78 -3.07
C VAL A 319 -23.19 26.73 -3.63
N GLY A 320 -22.90 26.15 -4.80
CA GLY A 320 -23.66 25.05 -5.40
C GLY A 320 -23.08 23.68 -5.04
N GLY A 321 -23.95 22.72 -4.71
CA GLY A 321 -23.51 21.39 -4.27
C GLY A 321 -24.58 20.30 -4.38
N ILE A 322 -24.29 19.15 -3.76
CA ILE A 322 -25.19 17.98 -3.74
C ILE A 322 -26.34 18.24 -2.75
N ALA A 323 -27.60 18.14 -3.22
CA ALA A 323 -28.80 18.59 -2.50
C ALA A 323 -29.02 17.97 -1.11
N ASP A 324 -28.45 16.80 -0.87
CA ASP A 324 -28.58 16.02 0.36
C ASP A 324 -27.33 16.14 1.26
N ASN A 325 -26.30 16.91 0.84
CA ASN A 325 -25.02 17.08 1.51
C ASN A 325 -24.47 18.53 1.55
N ILE A 326 -25.08 19.49 0.85
CA ILE A 326 -24.78 20.93 1.03
C ILE A 326 -25.07 21.33 2.48
N ASP A 327 -24.19 22.12 3.06
CA ASP A 327 -24.32 22.57 4.44
C ASP A 327 -25.61 23.40 4.67
N GLU A 328 -26.14 23.33 5.89
CA GLU A 328 -27.48 23.85 6.20
C GLU A 328 -27.62 25.37 5.96
N HIS A 329 -26.51 26.11 5.92
CA HIS A 329 -26.48 27.52 5.55
C HIS A 329 -26.55 27.73 4.02
N HIS A 330 -25.74 27.05 3.22
CA HIS A 330 -25.74 27.24 1.77
C HIS A 330 -27.08 26.79 1.16
N MET A 331 -27.76 25.80 1.76
CA MET A 331 -29.16 25.44 1.48
C MET A 331 -30.20 26.55 1.73
N LYS A 332 -29.83 27.67 2.36
CA LYS A 332 -30.65 28.87 2.57
C LYS A 332 -30.30 30.00 1.57
N MET A 333 -29.11 29.97 0.96
CA MET A 333 -28.69 30.89 -0.11
C MET A 333 -29.19 30.43 -1.50
N LEU A 334 -29.45 29.13 -1.66
CA LEU A 334 -29.81 28.49 -2.93
C LEU A 334 -31.31 28.56 -3.28
N ASP A 335 -31.65 28.96 -4.52
CA ASP A 335 -32.99 28.68 -5.07
C ASP A 335 -33.11 27.19 -5.42
N ARG A 336 -33.94 26.48 -4.66
CA ARG A 336 -34.25 25.05 -4.87
C ARG A 336 -34.86 24.72 -6.24
N LYS A 337 -35.30 25.72 -7.01
CA LYS A 337 -35.70 25.53 -8.43
C LYS A 337 -34.52 25.28 -9.36
N ASN A 338 -33.31 25.71 -9.00
CA ASN A 338 -32.07 25.45 -9.76
C ASN A 338 -31.51 24.02 -9.54
N LYS A 339 -32.38 23.08 -9.17
CA LYS A 339 -32.05 21.68 -8.93
C LYS A 339 -31.94 20.93 -10.27
N ILE A 340 -30.83 20.22 -10.45
CA ILE A 340 -30.52 19.39 -11.61
C ILE A 340 -30.11 17.98 -11.14
N THR A 341 -30.08 17.02 -12.08
CA THR A 341 -29.49 15.70 -11.86
C THR A 341 -28.17 15.60 -12.60
N VAL A 342 -27.11 15.22 -11.90
CA VAL A 342 -25.75 15.11 -12.45
C VAL A 342 -25.25 13.67 -12.33
N PRO A 343 -24.51 13.13 -13.30
CA PRO A 343 -23.95 11.78 -13.19
C PRO A 343 -22.85 11.76 -12.11
N CYS A 344 -22.65 10.60 -11.49
CA CYS A 344 -21.51 10.34 -10.61
C CYS A 344 -20.66 9.19 -11.15
N PHE A 345 -19.37 9.19 -10.77
CA PHE A 345 -18.40 8.13 -11.07
C PHE A 345 -17.45 7.90 -9.90
N ALA A 346 -16.82 6.73 -9.85
CA ALA A 346 -15.80 6.42 -8.85
C ALA A 346 -14.46 7.06 -9.19
N LEU A 347 -13.73 7.59 -8.20
CA LEU A 347 -12.43 8.22 -8.44
C LEU A 347 -11.42 7.21 -9.03
N GLU A 348 -11.42 6.00 -8.50
CA GLU A 348 -10.59 4.89 -8.99
C GLU A 348 -10.87 4.56 -10.46
N GLN A 349 -12.13 4.66 -10.91
CA GLN A 349 -12.52 4.45 -12.31
C GLN A 349 -11.97 5.56 -13.21
N ILE A 350 -12.05 6.82 -12.76
CA ILE A 350 -11.57 7.98 -13.50
C ILE A 350 -10.04 7.94 -13.61
N LEU A 351 -9.35 7.76 -12.49
CA LEU A 351 -7.89 7.66 -12.40
C LEU A 351 -7.33 6.53 -13.26
N LYS A 352 -7.95 5.35 -13.22
CA LYS A 352 -7.62 4.21 -14.11
C LYS A 352 -7.85 4.53 -15.59
N THR A 353 -8.87 5.33 -15.92
CA THR A 353 -9.18 5.73 -17.31
C THR A 353 -8.18 6.74 -17.87
N ILE A 354 -7.61 7.61 -17.03
CA ILE A 354 -6.57 8.58 -17.43
C ILE A 354 -5.13 8.07 -17.27
N GLY A 355 -4.94 6.90 -16.66
CA GLY A 355 -3.62 6.27 -16.45
C GLY A 355 -2.81 6.86 -15.29
N VAL A 356 -3.46 7.41 -14.26
CA VAL A 356 -2.82 8.09 -13.13
C VAL A 356 -3.05 7.32 -11.84
N ASN A 357 -2.00 7.09 -11.06
CA ASN A 357 -2.02 6.44 -9.73
C ASN A 357 -1.26 7.26 -8.65
N HIS A 358 -0.83 8.47 -8.98
CA HIS A 358 -0.11 9.35 -8.07
C HIS A 358 -0.52 10.81 -8.33
N ILE A 359 -0.88 11.51 -7.27
CA ILE A 359 -1.38 12.88 -7.26
C ILE A 359 -0.46 13.68 -6.33
N ASP A 360 0.17 14.72 -6.85
CA ASP A 360 1.04 15.59 -6.06
C ASP A 360 0.21 16.49 -5.12
N PHE A 361 -0.91 17.02 -5.62
CA PHE A 361 -1.77 17.95 -4.90
C PHE A 361 -3.25 17.62 -5.11
N TYR A 362 -4.01 17.52 -4.03
CA TYR A 362 -5.46 17.36 -4.02
C TYR A 362 -6.10 18.60 -3.35
N SER A 363 -6.84 19.36 -4.14
CA SER A 363 -7.67 20.50 -3.72
C SER A 363 -9.11 20.02 -3.61
N LEU A 364 -9.72 20.20 -2.43
CA LEU A 364 -11.07 19.73 -2.11
C LEU A 364 -11.90 20.82 -1.43
N ASP A 365 -12.78 21.43 -2.22
CA ASP A 365 -13.79 22.39 -1.80
C ASP A 365 -15.11 21.96 -2.46
N VAL A 366 -16.10 21.52 -1.68
CA VAL A 366 -17.39 21.06 -2.21
C VAL A 366 -18.57 21.49 -1.32
N GLU A 367 -18.43 22.65 -0.68
CA GLU A 367 -19.51 23.37 0.02
C GLU A 367 -20.26 22.53 1.09
N GLY A 368 -19.52 21.64 1.77
CA GLY A 368 -19.98 20.80 2.91
C GLY A 368 -19.96 19.28 2.66
N ALA A 369 -19.61 18.83 1.45
CA ALA A 369 -19.64 17.40 1.07
C ALA A 369 -18.27 16.68 1.20
N GLU A 370 -17.25 17.31 1.76
CA GLU A 370 -15.84 16.89 1.72
C GLU A 370 -15.67 15.52 2.40
N MET A 371 -16.27 15.36 3.59
CA MET A 371 -16.25 14.10 4.34
C MET A 371 -16.99 12.95 3.62
N VAL A 372 -17.93 13.24 2.72
CA VAL A 372 -18.60 12.20 1.90
C VAL A 372 -17.67 11.72 0.80
N ILE A 373 -16.97 12.65 0.12
CA ILE A 373 -15.98 12.33 -0.91
C ILE A 373 -14.80 11.56 -0.31
N LEU A 374 -14.20 12.06 0.80
CA LEU A 374 -13.10 11.41 1.52
C LEU A 374 -13.45 9.98 1.95
N ASN A 375 -14.65 9.74 2.51
CA ASN A 375 -15.06 8.40 2.89
C ASN A 375 -15.33 7.49 1.68
N SER A 376 -15.85 8.01 0.56
CA SER A 376 -16.14 7.20 -0.63
C SER A 376 -14.91 6.52 -1.23
N MET A 377 -13.74 7.17 -1.10
CA MET A 377 -12.47 6.76 -1.70
C MET A 377 -11.42 6.25 -0.69
N LYS A 378 -11.82 6.09 0.59
CA LYS A 378 -10.93 5.69 1.70
C LYS A 378 -10.27 4.32 1.48
N SER A 379 -10.96 3.39 0.82
CA SER A 379 -10.42 2.10 0.43
C SER A 379 -9.32 2.23 -0.62
N GLY A 380 -9.53 3.00 -1.69
CA GLY A 380 -8.52 3.21 -2.75
C GLY A 380 -7.20 3.79 -2.22
N LEU A 381 -7.28 4.70 -1.25
CA LEU A 381 -6.11 5.23 -0.54
C LEU A 381 -5.44 4.19 0.37
N LYS A 382 -6.23 3.43 1.15
CA LYS A 382 -5.75 2.41 2.10
C LYS A 382 -5.13 1.17 1.42
N ASP A 383 -5.65 0.78 0.26
CA ASP A 383 -5.10 -0.30 -0.57
C ASP A 383 -3.88 0.14 -1.39
N GLY A 384 -3.61 1.46 -1.48
CA GLY A 384 -2.54 2.02 -2.32
C GLY A 384 -2.83 1.98 -3.82
N VAL A 385 -4.12 1.89 -4.21
CA VAL A 385 -4.57 1.94 -5.62
C VAL A 385 -4.12 3.23 -6.31
N TYR A 386 -4.11 4.32 -5.55
CA TYR A 386 -3.45 5.57 -5.89
C TYR A 386 -2.94 6.25 -4.62
N THR A 387 -2.08 7.26 -4.78
CA THR A 387 -1.48 8.01 -3.66
C THR A 387 -1.62 9.51 -3.85
N VAL A 388 -1.68 10.24 -2.74
CA VAL A 388 -1.74 11.72 -2.70
C VAL A 388 -0.62 12.21 -1.79
N ASP A 389 0.13 13.23 -2.20
CA ASP A 389 1.27 13.73 -1.42
C ASP A 389 0.95 15.00 -0.59
N VAL A 390 0.13 15.93 -1.11
CA VAL A 390 -0.38 17.11 -0.39
C VAL A 390 -1.89 17.26 -0.60
N TRP A 391 -2.60 17.60 0.46
CA TRP A 391 -4.02 17.95 0.46
C TRP A 391 -4.21 19.39 0.89
N ALA A 392 -5.15 20.12 0.28
CA ALA A 392 -5.80 21.30 0.86
C ALA A 392 -7.31 21.07 0.83
N ILE A 393 -7.96 21.23 1.97
CA ILE A 393 -9.37 20.85 2.17
C ILE A 393 -10.07 21.96 2.96
N GLU A 394 -11.13 22.55 2.40
CA GLU A 394 -11.98 23.48 3.17
C GLU A 394 -12.70 22.73 4.29
N TYR A 395 -12.81 23.36 5.45
CA TYR A 395 -13.59 22.84 6.58
C TYR A 395 -14.45 23.91 7.26
N ARG A 396 -14.29 25.18 6.88
CA ARG A 396 -14.91 26.34 7.53
C ARG A 396 -16.40 26.42 7.21
N VAL A 397 -17.19 26.83 8.19
CA VAL A 397 -18.62 27.06 8.02
C VAL A 397 -18.94 28.52 8.34
N TRP A 398 -19.68 29.17 7.44
CA TRP A 398 -20.15 30.55 7.56
C TRP A 398 -21.69 30.56 7.59
N ASP A 399 -22.33 31.46 8.34
CA ASP A 399 -23.79 31.49 8.53
C ASP A 399 -24.53 32.58 7.74
N GLY A 400 -23.83 33.24 6.81
CA GLY A 400 -24.34 34.40 6.07
C GLY A 400 -24.00 35.74 6.73
N LYS A 401 -23.38 35.72 7.93
CA LYS A 401 -22.99 36.92 8.70
C LYS A 401 -21.64 36.76 9.41
N GLN A 402 -21.33 35.57 9.91
CA GLN A 402 -20.17 35.26 10.76
C GLN A 402 -19.72 33.80 10.58
N ILE A 403 -18.53 33.46 11.09
CA ILE A 403 -18.00 32.09 11.09
C ILE A 403 -18.67 31.28 12.21
N VAL A 404 -19.17 30.08 11.88
CA VAL A 404 -19.70 29.10 12.84
C VAL A 404 -18.53 28.28 13.38
N VAL A 405 -17.85 28.84 14.37
CA VAL A 405 -16.58 28.33 14.92
C VAL A 405 -16.73 26.90 15.46
N GLU A 406 -17.84 26.60 16.14
CA GLU A 406 -18.12 25.28 16.70
C GLU A 406 -18.24 24.22 15.61
N LYS A 407 -19.03 24.50 14.56
CA LYS A 407 -19.21 23.60 13.41
C LYS A 407 -17.93 23.43 12.60
N SER A 408 -17.17 24.50 12.42
CA SER A 408 -15.86 24.47 11.76
C SER A 408 -14.86 23.60 12.55
N LYS A 409 -14.89 23.61 13.89
CA LYS A 409 -14.09 22.70 14.72
C LYS A 409 -14.54 21.24 14.60
N GLU A 410 -15.84 20.97 14.50
CA GLU A 410 -16.33 19.60 14.24
C GLU A 410 -15.78 19.07 12.91
N ASN A 411 -15.83 19.86 11.84
CA ASN A 411 -15.34 19.50 10.52
C ASN A 411 -13.81 19.26 10.55
N LEU A 412 -13.03 20.17 11.11
CA LEU A 412 -11.58 20.02 11.28
C LEU A 412 -11.21 18.76 12.09
N ASN A 413 -11.94 18.47 13.16
CA ASN A 413 -11.70 17.26 13.96
C ASN A 413 -12.13 15.97 13.25
N ALA A 414 -13.12 16.02 12.36
CA ALA A 414 -13.48 14.90 11.48
C ALA A 414 -12.36 14.63 10.45
N LEU A 415 -11.77 15.68 9.86
CA LEU A 415 -10.62 15.56 8.95
C LEU A 415 -9.38 15.01 9.67
N ARG A 416 -9.02 15.57 10.85
CA ARG A 416 -7.94 15.05 11.70
C ARG A 416 -8.11 13.57 12.01
N LYS A 417 -9.32 13.16 12.40
CA LYS A 417 -9.65 11.75 12.65
C LYS A 417 -9.51 10.90 11.38
N TYR A 418 -9.98 11.37 10.23
CA TYR A 418 -9.86 10.65 8.95
C TYR A 418 -8.39 10.39 8.59
N PHE A 419 -7.53 11.42 8.63
CA PHE A 419 -6.11 11.26 8.29
C PHE A 419 -5.32 10.46 9.35
N HIS A 420 -5.71 10.52 10.62
CA HIS A 420 -5.18 9.64 11.66
C HIS A 420 -5.56 8.16 11.41
N GLU A 421 -6.82 7.87 11.07
CA GLU A 421 -7.28 6.52 10.73
C GLU A 421 -6.70 5.98 9.41
N LEU A 422 -6.41 6.86 8.45
CA LEU A 422 -5.77 6.49 7.18
C LEU A 422 -4.27 6.21 7.37
N GLY A 423 -3.61 6.95 8.26
CA GLY A 423 -2.18 6.85 8.54
C GLY A 423 -1.30 7.46 7.45
N GLY A 424 -0.03 7.73 7.78
CA GLY A 424 0.96 8.21 6.81
C GLY A 424 0.84 9.70 6.39
N TYR A 425 -0.03 10.48 7.04
CA TYR A 425 -0.17 11.94 6.85
C TYR A 425 -0.03 12.68 8.19
N PHE A 426 0.25 13.98 8.13
CA PHE A 426 0.20 14.90 9.27
C PHE A 426 -0.43 16.25 8.88
N GLU A 427 -1.05 16.94 9.84
CA GLU A 427 -1.52 18.33 9.66
C GLU A 427 -0.30 19.26 9.61
N HIS A 428 -0.11 19.93 8.48
CA HIS A 428 1.00 20.84 8.24
C HIS A 428 0.68 22.27 8.67
N SER A 429 -0.48 22.77 8.26
CA SER A 429 -0.91 24.16 8.45
C SER A 429 -2.42 24.31 8.25
N GLN A 430 -3.02 25.27 8.95
CA GLN A 430 -4.36 25.79 8.65
C GLN A 430 -4.21 27.13 7.92
N LEU A 431 -4.96 27.36 6.85
CA LEU A 431 -4.80 28.52 5.96
C LEU A 431 -5.96 29.50 6.13
N SER A 432 -5.64 30.76 6.43
CA SER A 432 -6.63 31.75 6.89
C SER A 432 -6.47 33.09 6.20
N THR A 433 -7.59 33.73 5.87
CA THR A 433 -7.68 35.16 5.57
C THR A 433 -7.45 36.03 6.80
N ASP A 434 -7.69 35.47 7.99
CA ASP A 434 -7.85 36.19 9.25
C ASP A 434 -6.62 35.98 10.12
N SER A 435 -6.16 37.03 10.83
CA SER A 435 -5.04 36.97 11.79
C SER A 435 -5.34 36.20 13.09
N ASN A 436 -6.36 35.33 13.09
CA ASN A 436 -6.82 34.58 14.24
C ASN A 436 -6.53 33.09 14.03
N ASN A 437 -5.34 32.66 14.46
CA ASN A 437 -4.80 31.32 14.24
C ASN A 437 -5.39 30.29 15.23
N LYS A 438 -6.71 30.25 15.37
CA LYS A 438 -7.45 29.31 16.23
C LYS A 438 -8.22 28.32 15.37
N ASP A 439 -8.20 27.04 15.78
CA ASP A 439 -9.06 25.99 15.24
C ASP A 439 -10.50 26.51 15.06
N GLY A 440 -11.05 26.33 13.85
CA GLY A 440 -12.39 26.81 13.50
C GLY A 440 -12.47 28.21 12.88
N TYR A 441 -11.35 28.91 12.64
CA TYR A 441 -11.34 30.21 11.95
C TYR A 441 -10.68 30.21 10.57
N ALA A 442 -9.65 29.39 10.36
CA ALA A 442 -9.05 29.20 9.04
C ALA A 442 -10.02 28.51 8.06
N LEU A 443 -9.82 28.74 6.76
CA LEU A 443 -10.63 28.24 5.65
C LEU A 443 -10.28 26.77 5.37
N ASP A 444 -9.03 26.54 4.98
CA ASP A 444 -8.47 25.24 4.63
C ASP A 444 -7.63 24.64 5.76
N VAL A 445 -7.51 23.32 5.76
CA VAL A 445 -6.45 22.57 6.43
C VAL A 445 -5.59 21.84 5.40
N VAL A 446 -4.27 21.88 5.60
CA VAL A 446 -3.28 21.22 4.75
C VAL A 446 -2.77 19.95 5.42
N PHE A 447 -2.96 18.80 4.79
CA PHE A 447 -2.37 17.53 5.20
C PHE A 447 -1.27 17.11 4.23
N VAL A 448 -0.12 16.68 4.77
CA VAL A 448 1.05 16.28 3.96
C VAL A 448 1.44 14.85 4.28
N ARG A 449 1.77 14.08 3.24
CA ARG A 449 2.22 12.69 3.37
C ARG A 449 3.62 12.65 4.00
N THR A 450 3.78 11.88 5.08
CA THR A 450 5.01 11.87 5.90
C THR A 450 6.23 11.43 5.11
N SER A 451 6.09 10.44 4.23
CA SER A 451 7.18 9.96 3.35
C SER A 451 7.64 11.03 2.35
N GLN A 452 6.72 11.80 1.79
CA GLN A 452 7.08 12.88 0.86
C GLN A 452 7.76 14.05 1.57
N TRP A 453 7.23 14.46 2.74
CA TRP A 453 7.86 15.49 3.57
C TRP A 453 9.29 15.11 3.97
N CYS A 454 9.48 13.90 4.49
CA CYS A 454 10.79 13.43 4.93
C CYS A 454 11.77 13.11 3.78
N SER A 455 11.30 12.97 2.54
CA SER A 455 12.19 12.86 1.37
C SER A 455 13.02 14.15 1.15
N THR A 456 12.48 15.32 1.52
CA THR A 456 13.12 16.62 1.35
C THR A 456 13.64 17.21 2.66
N ARG A 457 12.94 16.99 3.78
CA ARG A 457 13.20 17.66 5.08
C ARG A 457 13.68 16.68 6.16
N GLU A 458 14.41 17.20 7.14
CA GLU A 458 14.95 16.40 8.26
C GLU A 458 14.04 16.37 9.49
N LYS A 459 13.06 17.29 9.58
CA LYS A 459 12.17 17.45 10.73
C LYS A 459 10.77 17.83 10.27
N PHE A 460 9.78 17.46 11.06
CA PHE A 460 8.41 17.95 10.98
C PHE A 460 8.33 19.40 11.54
N PRO A 461 7.27 20.18 11.23
CA PRO A 461 7.13 21.56 11.71
C PRO A 461 7.14 21.71 13.24
N ASN A 462 6.73 20.67 13.98
CA ASN A 462 6.79 20.60 15.45
C ASN A 462 8.21 20.33 16.02
N GLY A 463 9.23 20.18 15.17
CA GLY A 463 10.62 19.92 15.56
C GLY A 463 10.98 18.43 15.73
N THR A 464 10.01 17.51 15.64
CA THR A 464 10.29 16.06 15.66
C THR A 464 11.12 15.67 14.44
N ASN A 465 12.17 14.87 14.62
CA ASN A 465 13.00 14.39 13.51
C ASN A 465 12.20 13.45 12.59
N CYS A 466 12.42 13.56 11.29
CA CYS A 466 12.05 12.53 10.33
C CYS A 466 12.83 11.26 10.61
N LEU A 467 12.13 10.14 10.77
CA LEU A 467 12.77 8.83 10.92
C LEU A 467 13.40 8.42 9.58
N ARG A 468 14.74 8.34 9.58
CA ARG A 468 15.63 7.91 8.48
C ARG A 468 15.65 8.84 7.26
N LYS A 469 16.73 9.61 7.13
CA LYS A 469 17.12 10.30 5.87
C LYS A 469 18.37 9.69 5.23
N ASP A 470 19.36 9.27 6.04
CA ASP A 470 20.61 8.63 5.56
C ASP A 470 20.40 7.27 4.86
N LYS A 471 19.32 6.53 5.18
CA LYS A 471 19.08 5.22 4.56
C LYS A 471 18.53 5.31 3.15
N THR A 472 17.72 6.31 2.81
CA THR A 472 17.04 6.40 1.50
C THR A 472 17.93 7.01 0.41
N SER A 473 19.03 7.67 0.78
CA SER A 473 20.17 7.93 -0.12
C SER A 473 20.98 6.64 -0.31
N LEU A 474 21.52 6.08 0.78
CA LEU A 474 22.42 4.92 0.79
C LEU A 474 21.82 3.68 0.11
N ILE A 475 20.51 3.42 0.23
CA ILE A 475 19.87 2.25 -0.38
C ILE A 475 20.03 2.23 -1.91
N LYS A 476 20.15 3.39 -2.57
CA LYS A 476 20.33 3.49 -4.03
C LYS A 476 21.66 2.94 -4.51
N ASP A 477 22.67 2.85 -3.63
CA ASP A 477 23.95 2.22 -3.92
C ASP A 477 23.85 0.67 -3.94
N TYR A 478 22.82 0.11 -3.29
CA TYR A 478 22.57 -1.33 -3.17
C TYR A 478 21.36 -1.82 -3.98
N LEU A 479 20.46 -0.92 -4.37
CA LEU A 479 19.22 -1.17 -5.10
C LEU A 479 19.39 -0.84 -6.60
N LEU A 480 19.49 -1.86 -7.45
CA LEU A 480 19.50 -1.69 -8.91
C LEU A 480 18.09 -1.84 -9.52
N PRO A 481 17.76 -1.07 -10.56
CA PRO A 481 16.50 -1.18 -11.30
C PRO A 481 16.43 -2.46 -12.14
N PRO A 482 15.22 -2.93 -12.50
CA PRO A 482 15.03 -4.08 -13.37
C PRO A 482 15.64 -3.84 -14.75
N HIS A 483 16.15 -4.91 -15.36
CA HIS A 483 16.43 -4.89 -16.79
C HIS A 483 15.10 -4.87 -17.58
N PRO A 484 15.08 -4.39 -18.84
CA PRO A 484 13.91 -4.54 -19.70
C PRO A 484 13.51 -6.01 -19.84
N TYR A 485 12.21 -6.30 -19.79
CA TYR A 485 11.68 -7.66 -19.99
C TYR A 485 12.15 -8.25 -21.33
N GLN A 486 12.44 -9.55 -21.34
CA GLN A 486 12.86 -10.30 -22.52
C GLN A 486 12.13 -11.64 -22.53
N GLU A 487 11.39 -11.91 -23.61
CA GLU A 487 10.85 -13.25 -23.88
C GLU A 487 12.00 -14.26 -23.99
N VAL A 488 11.88 -15.41 -23.31
CA VAL A 488 12.85 -16.50 -23.41
C VAL A 488 12.17 -17.80 -23.82
N LYS A 489 12.91 -18.66 -24.52
CA LYS A 489 12.39 -19.90 -25.11
C LYS A 489 11.96 -20.96 -24.09
N ASP A 490 12.39 -20.83 -22.84
CA ASP A 490 12.08 -21.73 -21.73
C ASP A 490 11.33 -20.99 -20.59
N ALA A 491 10.48 -20.01 -20.93
CA ALA A 491 9.73 -19.21 -19.95
C ALA A 491 8.96 -20.07 -18.92
N ASP A 492 8.26 -21.11 -19.39
CA ASP A 492 7.50 -22.06 -18.55
C ASP A 492 8.37 -23.02 -17.70
N LYS A 493 9.69 -22.99 -17.85
CA LYS A 493 10.59 -23.79 -17.00
C LYS A 493 10.55 -23.31 -15.56
N ARG A 494 10.13 -24.17 -14.63
CA ARG A 494 10.07 -23.87 -13.19
C ARG A 494 11.40 -24.15 -12.50
N TYR A 495 11.54 -23.56 -11.31
CA TYR A 495 12.70 -23.73 -10.44
C TYR A 495 12.34 -23.96 -8.97
N SER A 496 11.16 -23.52 -8.50
CA SER A 496 10.72 -23.66 -7.11
C SER A 496 10.71 -25.11 -6.61
N GLN A 497 11.00 -25.32 -5.32
CA GLN A 497 11.17 -26.66 -4.74
C GLN A 497 9.85 -27.42 -4.56
N ALA A 498 8.80 -26.71 -4.16
CA ALA A 498 7.52 -27.27 -3.71
C ALA A 498 6.32 -26.71 -4.51
N ASN A 499 6.56 -26.16 -5.70
CA ASN A 499 5.60 -25.49 -6.57
C ASN A 499 5.01 -24.19 -5.97
N GLN A 500 5.78 -23.47 -5.15
CA GLN A 500 5.45 -22.13 -4.66
C GLN A 500 4.97 -21.22 -5.81
N ASP A 501 5.71 -21.25 -6.93
CA ASP A 501 5.44 -20.42 -8.12
C ASP A 501 4.04 -20.71 -8.75
N GLN A 502 3.59 -21.97 -8.73
CA GLN A 502 2.30 -22.37 -9.26
C GLN A 502 1.15 -22.02 -8.31
N VAL A 503 1.30 -22.29 -7.01
CA VAL A 503 0.24 -22.05 -6.01
C VAL A 503 -0.10 -20.56 -5.92
N VAL A 504 0.92 -19.70 -5.97
CA VAL A 504 0.76 -18.24 -6.08
C VAL A 504 -0.06 -17.86 -7.31
N TYR A 505 0.25 -18.44 -8.47
CA TYR A 505 -0.47 -18.15 -9.70
C TYR A 505 -1.92 -18.68 -9.68
N ASP A 506 -2.18 -19.86 -9.12
CA ASP A 506 -3.53 -20.41 -8.99
C ASP A 506 -4.43 -19.57 -8.06
N ILE A 507 -3.85 -18.93 -7.04
CA ILE A 507 -4.55 -17.96 -6.16
C ILE A 507 -4.76 -16.62 -6.88
N VAL A 508 -3.70 -16.01 -7.40
CA VAL A 508 -3.71 -14.60 -7.87
C VAL A 508 -4.20 -14.47 -9.32
N GLN A 509 -3.93 -15.44 -10.19
CA GLN A 509 -4.39 -15.52 -11.59
C GLN A 509 -4.25 -14.18 -12.33
N LYS A 510 -3.00 -13.71 -12.44
CA LYS A 510 -2.64 -12.35 -12.87
C LYS A 510 -1.39 -12.35 -13.75
N GLU A 511 -1.42 -11.52 -14.79
CA GLU A 511 -0.24 -11.10 -15.55
C GLU A 511 0.26 -9.74 -15.01
N SER A 512 1.58 -9.51 -15.09
CA SER A 512 2.23 -8.29 -14.59
C SER A 512 1.92 -7.97 -13.12
N GLY A 513 2.10 -8.97 -12.25
CA GLY A 513 2.19 -8.77 -10.80
C GLY A 513 3.55 -8.23 -10.33
N PHE A 514 3.60 -7.82 -9.06
CA PHE A 514 4.83 -7.44 -8.36
C PHE A 514 5.14 -8.42 -7.24
N PHE A 515 6.28 -9.12 -7.31
CA PHE A 515 6.75 -9.99 -6.24
C PHE A 515 7.84 -9.36 -5.36
N VAL A 516 8.02 -9.87 -4.15
CA VAL A 516 9.24 -9.73 -3.34
C VAL A 516 9.79 -11.14 -3.08
N ASP A 517 11.07 -11.37 -3.34
CA ASP A 517 11.75 -12.67 -3.18
C ASP A 517 12.97 -12.45 -2.27
N ILE A 518 12.91 -12.94 -1.03
CA ILE A 518 13.95 -12.75 -0.01
C ILE A 518 14.62 -14.09 0.26
N GLY A 519 15.96 -14.10 0.27
CA GLY A 519 16.72 -15.32 0.04
C GLY A 519 16.83 -15.63 -1.45
N ALA A 520 16.85 -14.59 -2.29
CA ALA A 520 16.85 -14.75 -3.75
C ALA A 520 18.07 -15.55 -4.29
N HIS A 521 19.08 -15.81 -3.46
CA HIS A 521 20.23 -16.65 -3.74
C HIS A 521 20.94 -16.14 -5.02
N ASP A 522 21.23 -17.02 -5.98
CA ASP A 522 21.81 -16.66 -7.27
C ASP A 522 20.81 -16.07 -8.28
N GLY A 523 19.52 -15.98 -7.91
CA GLY A 523 18.42 -15.47 -8.71
C GLY A 523 17.77 -16.50 -9.64
N GLN A 524 18.20 -17.75 -9.65
CA GLN A 524 17.66 -18.81 -10.52
C GLN A 524 17.48 -20.15 -9.83
N PHE A 525 18.50 -20.65 -9.13
CA PHE A 525 18.42 -21.89 -8.37
C PHE A 525 17.33 -21.75 -7.31
N LEU A 526 16.33 -22.64 -7.39
CA LEU A 526 15.19 -22.73 -6.47
C LEU A 526 14.23 -21.52 -6.45
N SER A 527 14.42 -20.50 -7.31
CA SER A 527 13.68 -19.24 -7.21
C SER A 527 12.17 -19.40 -7.43
N ASN A 528 11.40 -18.96 -6.43
CA ASN A 528 9.94 -18.94 -6.41
C ASN A 528 9.33 -17.86 -7.32
N SER A 529 10.13 -16.89 -7.78
CA SER A 529 9.66 -15.77 -8.61
C SER A 529 10.00 -15.89 -10.11
N LEU A 530 11.01 -16.67 -10.49
CA LEU A 530 11.58 -16.64 -11.84
C LEU A 530 10.65 -17.22 -12.93
N TRP A 531 9.68 -18.07 -12.58
CA TRP A 531 8.64 -18.51 -13.52
C TRP A 531 7.59 -17.42 -13.75
N LEU A 532 7.06 -16.81 -12.68
CA LEU A 532 6.11 -15.67 -12.75
C LEU A 532 6.65 -14.51 -13.60
N GLU A 533 7.93 -14.17 -13.41
CA GLU A 533 8.62 -13.14 -14.19
C GLU A 533 8.58 -13.42 -15.70
N ARG A 534 9.05 -14.60 -16.11
CA ARG A 534 9.25 -14.91 -17.54
C ARG A 534 7.95 -15.30 -18.25
N GLN A 535 7.10 -16.11 -17.61
CA GLN A 535 5.89 -16.68 -18.21
C GLN A 535 4.68 -15.74 -18.12
N HIS A 536 4.60 -14.89 -17.10
CA HIS A 536 3.44 -14.02 -16.84
C HIS A 536 3.77 -12.53 -16.80
N MET A 537 4.97 -12.14 -17.27
CA MET A 537 5.43 -10.75 -17.35
C MET A 537 5.42 -10.01 -16.00
N TRP A 538 5.59 -10.74 -14.88
CA TRP A 538 5.74 -10.11 -13.56
C TRP A 538 7.08 -9.38 -13.46
N THR A 539 7.13 -8.36 -12.61
CA THR A 539 8.37 -7.77 -12.10
C THR A 539 8.41 -7.98 -10.58
N GLY A 540 9.49 -7.58 -9.92
CA GLY A 540 9.52 -7.63 -8.46
C GLY A 540 10.78 -7.04 -7.86
N LEU A 541 11.07 -7.45 -6.63
CA LEU A 541 12.27 -7.10 -5.87
C LEU A 541 12.94 -8.38 -5.33
N LEU A 542 14.12 -8.68 -5.84
CA LEU A 542 15.03 -9.71 -5.33
C LEU A 542 15.86 -9.12 -4.18
N ILE A 543 15.84 -9.75 -3.01
CA ILE A 543 16.63 -9.33 -1.84
C ILE A 543 17.57 -10.47 -1.46
N GLU A 544 18.86 -10.16 -1.52
CA GLU A 544 19.94 -11.08 -1.17
C GLU A 544 20.98 -10.33 -0.32
N ALA A 545 21.46 -10.95 0.76
CA ALA A 545 22.43 -10.33 1.65
C ALA A 545 23.88 -10.64 1.25
N ASN A 546 24.15 -11.80 0.64
CA ASN A 546 25.47 -12.27 0.26
C ASN A 546 25.96 -11.57 -1.03
N PRO A 547 27.01 -10.72 -0.98
CA PRO A 547 27.51 -10.02 -2.17
C PRO A 547 28.10 -10.94 -3.24
N ASP A 548 28.40 -12.20 -2.91
CA ASP A 548 28.86 -13.19 -3.88
C ASP A 548 27.69 -13.75 -4.71
N LEU A 549 26.50 -13.84 -4.10
CA LEU A 549 25.24 -14.25 -4.73
C LEU A 549 24.57 -13.10 -5.49
N CYS A 550 24.59 -11.87 -4.96
CA CYS A 550 24.18 -10.67 -5.72
C CYS A 550 24.89 -10.58 -7.09
N ARG A 551 26.19 -10.89 -7.14
CA ARG A 551 27.01 -10.95 -8.36
C ARG A 551 26.76 -12.18 -9.24
N LYS A 552 25.92 -13.13 -8.81
CA LYS A 552 25.30 -14.14 -9.68
C LYS A 552 24.00 -13.56 -10.27
N ILE A 553 23.11 -12.95 -9.46
CA ILE A 553 21.86 -12.29 -9.89
C ILE A 553 22.13 -11.26 -11.01
N ASP A 554 23.10 -10.35 -10.81
CA ASP A 554 23.44 -9.28 -11.77
C ASP A 554 23.80 -9.82 -13.18
N LYS A 555 24.25 -11.08 -13.29
CA LYS A 555 24.60 -11.72 -14.57
C LYS A 555 23.38 -12.28 -15.31
N LEU A 556 22.33 -12.66 -14.57
CA LEU A 556 21.08 -13.17 -15.15
C LEU A 556 20.27 -12.06 -15.84
N LYS A 557 20.45 -10.80 -15.41
CA LYS A 557 19.76 -9.62 -15.95
C LYS A 557 18.23 -9.75 -15.90
N ARG A 558 17.71 -10.20 -14.76
CA ARG A 558 16.27 -10.40 -14.52
C ARG A 558 15.46 -9.11 -14.68
N HIS A 559 14.18 -9.27 -15.02
CA HIS A 559 13.18 -8.20 -15.03
C HIS A 559 12.66 -7.93 -13.61
N ALA A 560 13.58 -7.71 -12.67
CA ALA A 560 13.29 -7.43 -11.28
C ALA A 560 14.32 -6.45 -10.70
N TRP A 561 13.87 -5.59 -9.79
CA TRP A 561 14.78 -4.84 -8.93
C TRP A 561 15.64 -5.81 -8.13
N ARG A 562 16.88 -5.44 -7.82
CA ARG A 562 17.75 -6.20 -6.91
C ARG A 562 18.23 -5.29 -5.79
N LEU A 563 18.05 -5.72 -4.54
CA LEU A 563 18.65 -5.12 -3.34
C LEU A 563 19.71 -6.07 -2.75
N CYS A 564 20.94 -5.59 -2.57
CA CYS A 564 22.05 -6.38 -2.00
C CYS A 564 22.26 -6.00 -0.53
N ALA A 565 21.37 -6.45 0.34
CA ALA A 565 21.27 -6.03 1.73
C ALA A 565 20.38 -6.99 2.55
N CYS A 566 20.43 -6.87 3.88
CA CYS A 566 19.41 -7.45 4.76
C CYS A 566 18.19 -6.53 4.91
N LEU A 567 17.07 -7.08 5.39
CA LEU A 567 15.96 -6.27 5.90
C LEU A 567 16.08 -6.05 7.41
N SER A 568 15.91 -4.80 7.87
CA SER A 568 15.67 -4.45 9.27
C SER A 568 15.11 -3.04 9.46
N SER A 569 14.03 -2.96 10.24
CA SER A 569 13.45 -1.70 10.76
C SER A 569 14.30 -1.07 11.88
N THR A 570 15.25 -1.80 12.48
CA THR A 570 16.07 -1.31 13.60
C THR A 570 17.57 -1.30 13.31
N LEU A 571 18.13 -2.37 12.75
CA LEU A 571 19.57 -2.53 12.54
C LEU A 571 20.07 -1.72 11.33
N GLU A 572 21.30 -1.21 11.40
CA GLU A 572 21.96 -0.53 10.27
C GLU A 572 22.82 -1.46 9.43
N LYS A 573 23.54 -2.38 10.08
CA LYS A 573 24.41 -3.38 9.48
C LYS A 573 24.39 -4.65 10.32
N VAL A 574 24.66 -5.81 9.71
CA VAL A 574 24.85 -7.08 10.42
C VAL A 574 26.06 -7.83 9.89
N THR A 575 26.58 -8.75 10.71
CA THR A 575 27.52 -9.78 10.28
C THR A 575 26.74 -10.94 9.66
N PHE A 576 26.96 -11.18 8.37
CA PHE A 576 26.43 -12.30 7.62
C PHE A 576 27.51 -13.37 7.47
N ILE A 577 27.20 -14.62 7.75
CA ILE A 577 28.08 -15.78 7.50
C ILE A 577 27.71 -16.31 6.11
N LYS A 578 28.67 -16.31 5.19
CA LYS A 578 28.43 -16.76 3.82
C LYS A 578 28.35 -18.30 3.76
N GLY A 579 27.26 -18.78 3.17
CA GLY A 579 27.17 -20.09 2.55
C GLY A 579 27.01 -19.94 1.04
N ASP A 580 27.05 -21.06 0.30
CA ASP A 580 26.44 -21.10 -1.03
C ASP A 580 24.93 -21.29 -0.85
N THR A 581 24.51 -22.42 -0.24
CA THR A 581 23.08 -22.79 -0.09
C THR A 581 22.48 -22.66 1.32
N VAL A 582 23.22 -22.18 2.33
CA VAL A 582 22.72 -22.05 3.74
C VAL A 582 23.31 -20.84 4.49
N GLY A 583 23.41 -19.68 3.82
CA GLY A 583 24.01 -18.46 4.38
C GLY A 583 23.05 -17.65 5.24
N GLY A 584 23.51 -16.99 6.30
CA GLY A 584 22.61 -16.27 7.20
C GLY A 584 23.25 -15.25 8.14
N VAL A 585 22.40 -14.45 8.79
CA VAL A 585 22.80 -13.42 9.77
C VAL A 585 23.26 -14.10 11.06
N GLU A 586 24.51 -13.84 11.51
CA GLU A 586 25.15 -14.59 12.60
C GLU A 586 24.35 -14.66 13.92
N SER A 587 23.55 -13.63 14.21
CA SER A 587 22.72 -13.56 15.43
C SER A 587 21.35 -14.23 15.33
N HIS A 588 20.93 -14.68 14.14
CA HIS A 588 19.57 -15.20 13.88
C HIS A 588 19.52 -16.54 13.12
N ILE A 589 20.54 -16.86 12.31
CA ILE A 589 20.65 -18.15 11.60
C ILE A 589 20.53 -19.36 12.55
N ASP A 590 19.82 -20.41 12.13
CA ASP A 590 19.58 -21.56 13.01
C ASP A 590 20.87 -22.32 13.39
N LYS A 591 20.86 -22.87 14.61
CA LYS A 591 21.95 -23.62 15.24
C LYS A 591 22.29 -24.91 14.49
N HIS A 592 21.43 -25.42 13.63
CA HIS A 592 21.74 -26.54 12.75
C HIS A 592 22.50 -26.06 11.51
N HIS A 593 22.03 -24.99 10.86
CA HIS A 593 22.64 -24.48 9.63
C HIS A 593 24.04 -23.87 9.93
N ILE A 594 24.26 -23.28 11.11
CA ILE A 594 25.60 -22.92 11.64
C ILE A 594 26.62 -24.08 11.60
N LYS A 595 26.18 -25.34 11.76
CA LYS A 595 27.08 -26.51 11.75
C LYS A 595 27.56 -26.88 10.33
N MET A 596 26.84 -26.43 9.31
CA MET A 596 27.16 -26.66 7.89
C MET A 596 28.06 -25.55 7.32
N LEU A 597 28.13 -24.39 7.97
CA LEU A 597 28.87 -23.22 7.49
C LEU A 597 30.34 -23.18 7.92
N ASN A 598 31.18 -22.68 7.02
CA ASN A 598 32.50 -22.17 7.40
C ASN A 598 32.33 -20.85 8.17
N ARG A 599 32.30 -20.93 9.50
CA ARG A 599 32.13 -19.78 10.42
C ARG A 599 33.23 -18.71 10.34
N THR A 600 34.25 -18.88 9.49
CA THR A 600 35.27 -17.84 9.21
C THR A 600 34.95 -16.96 8.00
N ASP A 601 34.11 -17.42 7.05
CA ASP A 601 33.79 -16.67 5.83
C ASP A 601 32.62 -15.70 6.09
N LYS A 602 32.96 -14.52 6.62
CA LYS A 602 32.00 -13.51 7.10
C LYS A 602 32.10 -12.22 6.30
N VAL A 603 30.97 -11.52 6.17
CA VAL A 603 30.88 -10.18 5.56
C VAL A 603 29.94 -9.30 6.37
N THR A 604 30.26 -8.00 6.50
CA THR A 604 29.35 -7.01 7.10
C THR A 604 28.52 -6.36 6.01
N VAL A 605 27.20 -6.45 6.12
CA VAL A 605 26.24 -6.01 5.10
C VAL A 605 25.28 -4.96 5.67
N PRO A 606 24.82 -3.97 4.89
CA PRO A 606 23.82 -3.00 5.35
C PRO A 606 22.44 -3.65 5.46
N CYS A 607 21.61 -3.16 6.38
CA CYS A 607 20.18 -3.44 6.39
C CYS A 607 19.34 -2.19 6.13
N PHE A 608 18.26 -2.33 5.38
CA PHE A 608 17.25 -1.29 5.12
C PHE A 608 15.87 -1.79 5.57
N SER A 609 14.88 -0.92 5.78
CA SER A 609 13.50 -1.43 5.91
C SER A 609 12.96 -1.82 4.54
N LEU A 610 11.92 -2.66 4.48
CA LEU A 610 11.25 -2.94 3.20
C LEU A 610 10.68 -1.64 2.62
N GLU A 611 10.14 -0.78 3.48
CA GLU A 611 9.56 0.50 3.11
C GLU A 611 10.60 1.49 2.58
N ASP A 612 11.87 1.43 3.01
CA ASP A 612 12.96 2.19 2.38
C ASP A 612 13.07 1.81 0.88
N ALA A 613 13.01 0.52 0.54
CA ALA A 613 13.06 0.03 -0.84
C ALA A 613 11.78 0.38 -1.61
N LEU A 614 10.61 0.06 -1.07
CA LEU A 614 9.30 0.34 -1.69
C LEU A 614 9.10 1.85 -1.97
N ASN A 615 9.60 2.75 -1.10
CA ASN A 615 9.55 4.20 -1.32
C ASN A 615 10.47 4.70 -2.45
N VAL A 616 11.53 3.97 -2.80
CA VAL A 616 12.38 4.26 -3.98
C VAL A 616 11.77 3.64 -5.24
N ILE A 617 11.22 2.43 -5.15
CA ILE A 617 10.56 1.70 -6.25
C ILE A 617 9.21 2.33 -6.63
N LYS A 618 8.56 3.05 -5.71
CA LYS A 618 7.18 3.60 -5.83
C LYS A 618 6.10 2.53 -6.01
N THR A 619 6.31 1.35 -5.42
CA THR A 619 5.31 0.26 -5.36
C THR A 619 4.98 0.00 -3.90
N TYR A 620 3.69 -0.04 -3.56
CA TYR A 620 3.20 -0.23 -2.17
C TYR A 620 2.26 -1.43 -2.02
N HIS A 621 2.06 -2.17 -3.10
CA HIS A 621 1.22 -3.37 -3.15
C HIS A 621 2.05 -4.50 -3.76
N ILE A 622 2.04 -5.66 -3.10
CA ILE A 622 2.86 -6.82 -3.44
C ILE A 622 1.91 -8.00 -3.66
N ASP A 623 1.90 -8.54 -4.88
CA ASP A 623 1.05 -9.70 -5.21
C ASP A 623 1.57 -10.99 -4.53
N PHE A 624 2.90 -11.13 -4.42
CA PHE A 624 3.56 -12.30 -3.84
C PHE A 624 4.78 -11.94 -3.00
N TYR A 625 4.91 -12.53 -1.81
CA TYR A 625 6.06 -12.42 -0.93
C TYR A 625 6.64 -13.80 -0.62
N SER A 626 7.82 -14.09 -1.15
CA SER A 626 8.64 -15.27 -0.86
C SER A 626 9.65 -14.91 0.24
N LEU A 627 9.67 -15.69 1.33
CA LEU A 627 10.53 -15.47 2.49
C LEU A 627 11.21 -16.78 2.91
N ASP A 628 12.49 -16.88 2.56
CA ASP A 628 13.42 -17.95 2.88
C ASP A 628 14.71 -17.28 3.35
N VAL A 629 15.05 -17.34 4.65
CA VAL A 629 16.24 -16.66 5.22
C VAL A 629 16.94 -17.48 6.30
N GLU A 630 16.93 -18.81 6.16
CA GLU A 630 17.78 -19.74 6.92
C GLU A 630 17.60 -19.65 8.46
N GLY A 631 16.37 -19.37 8.91
CA GLY A 631 15.97 -19.27 10.32
C GLY A 631 15.72 -17.84 10.83
N ALA A 632 15.83 -16.82 9.98
CA ALA A 632 15.64 -15.42 10.35
C ALA A 632 14.23 -14.86 10.02
N GLU A 633 13.28 -15.70 9.62
CA GLU A 633 12.00 -15.31 8.99
C GLU A 633 11.15 -14.49 9.97
N MET A 634 11.06 -14.94 11.22
CA MET A 634 10.38 -14.19 12.29
C MET A 634 11.01 -12.82 12.54
N ALA A 635 12.34 -12.68 12.45
CA ALA A 635 13.00 -11.39 12.63
C ALA A 635 12.73 -10.42 11.46
N VAL A 636 12.61 -10.96 10.24
CA VAL A 636 12.13 -10.20 9.07
C VAL A 636 10.68 -9.78 9.28
N LEU A 637 9.76 -10.71 9.61
CA LEU A 637 8.34 -10.44 9.79
C LEU A 637 8.06 -9.42 10.91
N GLU A 638 8.74 -9.52 12.06
CA GLU A 638 8.61 -8.49 13.11
C GLU A 638 9.02 -7.10 12.61
N SER A 639 10.03 -7.00 11.71
CA SER A 639 10.41 -5.73 11.10
C SER A 639 9.36 -5.15 10.14
N LEU A 640 8.47 -5.99 9.59
CA LEU A 640 7.35 -5.61 8.71
C LEU A 640 6.07 -5.25 9.47
N ARG A 641 5.95 -5.66 10.75
CA ARG A 641 4.68 -5.72 11.49
C ARG A 641 3.91 -4.39 11.49
N ASP A 642 4.62 -3.29 11.76
CA ASP A 642 4.00 -1.96 11.78
C ASP A 642 3.56 -1.51 10.39
N GLY A 643 4.30 -1.88 9.34
CA GLY A 643 3.98 -1.56 7.94
C GLY A 643 2.69 -2.24 7.49
N LEU A 644 2.53 -3.52 7.81
CA LEU A 644 1.32 -4.29 7.54
C LEU A 644 0.13 -3.78 8.37
N LYS A 645 0.29 -3.57 9.69
CA LYS A 645 -0.79 -3.05 10.54
C LYS A 645 -1.27 -1.66 10.11
N SER A 646 -0.34 -0.76 9.79
CA SER A 646 -0.66 0.59 9.29
C SER A 646 -0.99 0.65 7.80
N HIS A 647 -1.04 -0.49 7.09
CA HIS A 647 -1.31 -0.59 5.65
C HIS A 647 -0.39 0.30 4.78
N ARG A 648 0.82 0.62 5.26
CA ARG A 648 1.84 1.37 4.49
C ARG A 648 2.34 0.60 3.27
N PHE A 649 2.16 -0.72 3.30
CA PHE A 649 2.14 -1.60 2.13
C PHE A 649 1.19 -2.77 2.38
N THR A 650 0.74 -3.43 1.30
CA THR A 650 -0.07 -4.65 1.36
C THR A 650 0.64 -5.81 0.66
N VAL A 651 0.39 -7.03 1.14
CA VAL A 651 0.81 -8.29 0.50
C VAL A 651 -0.45 -9.12 0.26
N ASP A 652 -0.61 -9.74 -0.91
CA ASP A 652 -1.77 -10.58 -1.22
C ASP A 652 -1.53 -12.07 -0.97
N VAL A 653 -0.35 -12.61 -1.30
CA VAL A 653 0.06 -13.99 -1.00
C VAL A 653 1.47 -14.05 -0.40
N TRP A 654 1.66 -14.87 0.62
CA TRP A 654 2.96 -15.19 1.21
C TRP A 654 3.31 -16.67 0.96
N SER A 655 4.58 -16.98 0.73
CA SER A 655 5.15 -18.31 0.94
C SER A 655 6.36 -18.14 1.85
N ILE A 656 6.40 -18.86 2.97
CA ILE A 656 7.39 -18.65 4.04
C ILE A 656 7.92 -20.00 4.47
N GLU A 657 9.23 -20.24 4.35
CA GLU A 657 9.84 -21.46 4.88
C GLU A 657 9.73 -21.47 6.41
N TYR A 658 9.50 -22.64 6.99
CA TYR A 658 9.54 -22.82 8.44
C TYR A 658 10.31 -24.07 8.88
N ARG A 659 10.70 -24.93 7.93
CA ARG A 659 11.34 -26.23 8.15
C ARG A 659 12.73 -26.04 8.77
N VAL A 660 13.09 -26.89 9.73
CA VAL A 660 14.44 -26.96 10.29
C VAL A 660 15.06 -28.30 9.91
N TRP A 661 16.27 -28.30 9.35
CA TRP A 661 16.95 -29.52 8.90
C TRP A 661 18.34 -29.65 9.54
N ASP A 662 18.68 -30.83 10.06
CA ASP A 662 19.91 -31.03 10.86
C ASP A 662 21.16 -31.46 10.07
N GLY A 663 21.05 -31.50 8.74
CA GLY A 663 22.03 -32.13 7.84
C GLY A 663 21.70 -33.60 7.49
N LYS A 664 20.63 -34.18 8.06
CA LYS A 664 20.19 -35.57 7.83
C LYS A 664 18.66 -35.72 7.78
N GLN A 665 17.94 -35.05 8.68
CA GLN A 665 16.50 -35.21 8.88
C GLN A 665 15.82 -33.89 9.28
N VAL A 666 14.49 -33.82 9.14
CA VAL A 666 13.69 -32.68 9.62
C VAL A 666 13.61 -32.71 11.15
N VAL A 667 13.90 -31.57 11.77
CA VAL A 667 13.76 -31.35 13.21
C VAL A 667 12.32 -30.93 13.49
N TYR A 668 11.45 -31.94 13.61
CA TYR A 668 10.00 -31.77 13.74
C TYR A 668 9.57 -30.77 14.82
N GLU A 669 10.18 -30.85 16.01
CA GLU A 669 9.79 -30.01 17.15
C GLU A 669 10.05 -28.52 16.91
N ASN A 670 11.22 -28.18 16.35
CA ASN A 670 11.56 -26.80 15.97
C ASN A 670 10.76 -26.31 14.76
N SER A 671 10.55 -27.18 13.76
CA SER A 671 9.72 -26.85 12.58
C SER A 671 8.27 -26.54 13.01
N LEU A 672 7.73 -27.31 13.95
CA LEU A 672 6.40 -27.07 14.52
C LEU A 672 6.35 -25.79 15.37
N GLU A 673 7.42 -25.44 16.09
CA GLU A 673 7.52 -24.17 16.84
C GLU A 673 7.56 -22.94 15.91
N ASN A 674 8.28 -23.04 14.78
CA ASN A 674 8.33 -22.03 13.73
C ASN A 674 6.94 -21.82 13.11
N LEU A 675 6.29 -22.88 12.61
CA LEU A 675 4.94 -22.83 12.04
C LEU A 675 3.91 -22.22 13.00
N ASN A 676 3.95 -22.61 14.28
CA ASN A 676 3.06 -22.04 15.30
C ASN A 676 3.36 -20.57 15.63
N SER A 677 4.58 -20.09 15.36
CA SER A 677 4.96 -18.69 15.51
C SER A 677 4.54 -17.84 14.31
N LEU A 678 4.63 -18.36 13.09
CA LEU A 678 4.05 -17.76 11.89
C LEU A 678 2.52 -17.63 12.02
N ARG A 679 1.82 -18.71 12.40
CA ARG A 679 0.37 -18.71 12.69
C ARG A 679 -0.01 -17.68 13.75
N ARG A 680 0.81 -17.50 14.79
CA ARG A 680 0.61 -16.49 15.83
C ARG A 680 0.76 -15.07 15.25
N TYR A 681 1.82 -14.82 14.47
CA TYR A 681 2.08 -13.53 13.84
C TYR A 681 0.92 -13.08 12.94
N PHE A 682 0.47 -13.93 12.01
CA PHE A 682 -0.63 -13.60 11.09
C PHE A 682 -1.94 -13.35 11.83
N LYS A 683 -2.21 -14.11 12.90
CA LYS A 683 -3.35 -13.90 13.79
C LYS A 683 -3.29 -12.60 14.61
N GLU A 684 -2.10 -12.08 14.90
CA GLU A 684 -1.88 -10.84 15.65
C GLU A 684 -1.84 -9.56 14.79
N ILE A 685 -1.52 -9.68 13.49
CA ILE A 685 -1.73 -8.57 12.53
C ILE A 685 -3.17 -8.56 12.01
N GLY A 686 -3.80 -9.73 11.85
CA GLY A 686 -5.14 -9.88 11.29
C GLY A 686 -5.19 -9.69 9.77
N GLY A 687 -6.33 -10.02 9.16
CA GLY A 687 -6.55 -9.85 7.72
C GLY A 687 -5.94 -10.92 6.80
N TYR A 688 -5.32 -11.97 7.37
CA TYR A 688 -4.74 -13.10 6.63
C TYR A 688 -5.22 -14.44 7.19
N SER A 689 -5.30 -15.44 6.33
CA SER A 689 -5.61 -16.85 6.65
C SER A 689 -4.57 -17.78 6.03
N GLU A 690 -4.26 -18.89 6.71
CA GLU A 690 -3.43 -19.97 6.18
C GLU A 690 -4.20 -20.67 5.05
N TYR A 691 -3.58 -20.81 3.88
CA TYR A 691 -4.17 -21.39 2.68
C TYR A 691 -3.73 -22.84 2.46
N SER A 692 -2.43 -23.11 2.58
CA SER A 692 -1.85 -24.44 2.39
C SER A 692 -0.46 -24.54 3.04
N GLN A 693 0.04 -25.76 3.16
CA GLN A 693 1.47 -26.04 3.39
C GLN A 693 2.04 -26.79 2.18
N LEU A 694 3.27 -26.47 1.80
CA LEU A 694 3.91 -26.97 0.58
C LEU A 694 5.09 -27.87 0.94
N SER A 695 5.28 -28.98 0.24
CA SER A 695 6.45 -29.85 0.43
C SER A 695 6.98 -30.37 -0.89
N ASN A 696 8.30 -30.55 -0.95
CA ASN A 696 9.00 -31.27 -2.01
C ASN A 696 9.02 -32.80 -1.78
N ASP A 697 8.56 -33.25 -0.60
CA ASP A 697 8.31 -34.63 -0.23
C ASP A 697 6.79 -34.90 -0.05
N LYS A 698 6.43 -36.13 0.31
CA LYS A 698 5.01 -36.54 0.45
C LYS A 698 4.37 -36.16 1.79
N ASN A 699 5.08 -35.46 2.68
CA ASN A 699 4.67 -35.23 4.06
C ASN A 699 4.29 -33.77 4.31
N ILE A 700 3.04 -33.43 3.97
CA ILE A 700 2.45 -32.09 4.15
C ILE A 700 1.87 -31.86 5.57
N ASN A 701 2.28 -32.64 6.57
CA ASN A 701 1.82 -32.45 7.93
C ASN A 701 2.56 -31.26 8.58
N ASP A 702 1.88 -30.57 9.51
CA ASP A 702 2.47 -29.60 10.44
C ASP A 702 3.83 -30.09 10.96
N GLY A 703 4.85 -29.23 10.91
CA GLY A 703 6.21 -29.59 11.35
C GLY A 703 7.02 -30.48 10.40
N TYR A 704 6.49 -30.84 9.22
CA TYR A 704 7.22 -31.56 8.17
C TYR A 704 7.23 -30.89 6.79
N ALA A 705 6.24 -30.08 6.44
CA ALA A 705 6.25 -29.31 5.20
C ALA A 705 7.40 -28.27 5.16
N LEU A 706 7.61 -27.69 3.99
CA LEU A 706 8.68 -26.73 3.68
C LEU A 706 8.17 -25.31 3.99
N ASP A 707 7.20 -24.87 3.19
CA ASP A 707 6.57 -23.57 3.31
C ASP A 707 5.18 -23.67 3.94
N VAL A 708 4.75 -22.56 4.55
CA VAL A 708 3.35 -22.27 4.79
C VAL A 708 2.92 -21.07 3.93
N VAL A 709 1.74 -21.18 3.33
CA VAL A 709 1.14 -20.14 2.46
C VAL A 709 0.07 -19.40 3.23
N PHE A 710 0.13 -18.06 3.24
CA PHE A 710 -0.91 -17.19 3.79
C PHE A 710 -1.47 -16.28 2.69
N VAL A 711 -2.79 -16.06 2.70
CA VAL A 711 -3.49 -15.17 1.74
C VAL A 711 -4.15 -14.01 2.46
N ARG A 712 -4.18 -12.82 1.84
CA ARG A 712 -4.94 -11.67 2.36
C ARG A 712 -6.43 -11.90 2.14
N ASN A 713 -7.21 -11.88 3.23
CA ASN A 713 -8.63 -12.22 3.23
C ASN A 713 -9.43 -11.29 2.30
N GLU A 714 -9.09 -10.00 2.29
CA GLU A 714 -9.68 -8.97 1.41
C GLU A 714 -9.36 -9.16 -0.09
N MET A 715 -8.25 -9.84 -0.44
CA MET A 715 -8.01 -10.28 -1.82
C MET A 715 -8.80 -11.56 -2.10
N TYR A 716 -8.68 -12.56 -1.22
CA TYR A 716 -9.22 -13.90 -1.43
C TYR A 716 -10.75 -13.90 -1.59
N CYS A 717 -11.45 -13.12 -0.75
CA CYS A 717 -12.90 -12.96 -0.79
C CYS A 717 -13.42 -12.21 -2.03
N LYS A 718 -12.57 -11.64 -2.89
CA LYS A 718 -13.01 -11.07 -4.19
C LYS A 718 -13.35 -12.16 -5.22
N ARG A 719 -13.08 -13.44 -4.93
CA ARG A 719 -13.33 -14.60 -5.80
C ARG A 719 -13.98 -15.81 -5.10
N HIS A 720 -14.14 -15.79 -3.78
CA HIS A 720 -14.61 -16.92 -2.98
C HIS A 720 -15.62 -16.46 -1.92
N ASP A 721 -16.65 -17.28 -1.65
CA ASP A 721 -17.65 -17.01 -0.61
C ASP A 721 -17.17 -17.37 0.81
N GLU A 722 -16.13 -18.20 0.91
CA GLU A 722 -15.52 -18.67 2.16
C GLU A 722 -13.98 -18.53 2.09
N LEU A 723 -13.36 -18.25 3.25
CA LEU A 723 -11.92 -18.29 3.45
C LEU A 723 -11.41 -19.75 3.51
N PRO A 724 -10.09 -19.99 3.39
CA PRO A 724 -9.53 -21.35 3.34
C PRO A 724 -9.79 -22.22 4.59
N ASP A 725 -10.15 -21.61 5.71
CA ASP A 725 -10.55 -22.30 6.96
C ASP A 725 -12.06 -22.63 7.04
N GLY A 726 -12.82 -22.31 5.99
CA GLY A 726 -14.29 -22.42 5.96
C GLY A 726 -15.03 -21.27 6.65
N THR A 727 -14.34 -20.20 7.05
CA THR A 727 -14.99 -18.99 7.58
C THR A 727 -15.60 -18.18 6.43
N ALA A 728 -16.92 -17.98 6.44
CA ALA A 728 -17.61 -17.17 5.43
C ALA A 728 -17.02 -15.76 5.29
N CYS A 729 -16.86 -15.31 4.04
CA CYS A 729 -16.34 -13.99 3.71
C CYS A 729 -17.31 -12.88 4.14
N THR A 730 -16.87 -12.03 5.06
CA THR A 730 -17.61 -10.85 5.51
C THR A 730 -17.15 -9.60 4.79
N PHE A 731 -18.06 -8.97 4.04
CA PHE A 731 -17.89 -7.69 3.32
C PHE A 731 -18.44 -6.52 4.15
#